data_AF-A0A4S9DL77-F1
#
_entry.id   AF-A0A4S9DL77-F1
#
_cell.length_a   1.000
_cell.length_b   1.000
_cell.length_c   1.000
_cell.angle_alpha   90.00
_cell.angle_beta   90.00
_cell.angle_gamma   90.00
#
_symmetry.space_group_name_H-M   'P 1'
#
loop_
_entity.id
_entity.type
_entity.pdbx_description
1 polymer ?
#
loop_
_entity_poly.entity_id
_entity_poly.type
_entity_poly.pdbx_seq_one_letter_code
_entity_poly.pdbx_strand_id
1 'polypeptide(L)'
;MSAFGNHICGCYYTTSPYALRVYLPQVQLESHTTITPLYFTTKLSQTFQNTSAENLPETRYSFPLYDGVVVTAFTCTIGDKVIKGHVEQKEQARKTFDAAVKKGKSAGLLESLPLGVFGITLGNIPINASIRIEIVYGGELKHDAQIDGLRYNLPTSIAPRYGSYPGQLLEMNTAVLKSMNITVDIDMQGSTIRKVQCPSDHPIALSIGTLSTAPEPTSDMSKASVSLTHNTTELGSDFVLQVLIDDIGSPKAIIEKHALPNRQALMVTFVPRFNLKPIRPEIIFIADQSGSMQGTKNTALVAALKTFLKSLPSGVRFNICAFGSRHKFLWEKSVPYNQENFTQALNFVQGFTANYGGTELLRPVMAAFESHLVDMPLELVVLTDGEIIAESQLFDYVNSQINNEKVDARCFVLGVGRDVSHTLVEGFARAGNGVAQFITDNEVMDSKVVRMLKAALYPHVKDYRLEVAYDEVDDFEMVESETSTQTAASPTDPQGVPISLFDKAADLSGTPNEGTDRYAHLPVVAVPKLIQAPHVIPPLLPFNRTTVYLLLGDSSHTPKSVTLHGSCPEGPLRLDIHVKRIDDPNHTINTLSAKRAAQELEEGRGWLLDAREGTEPIKDKYSSRFDELVEREVVRLGTDYQVANKWCSFVAVEQREKGKIGDNSSVDSSSATLRDGRSGSDSCEAEQSDEDMGTNMFDSGPSRNAKKRQKFSAPTSFRRSAMPRLQASPGQFSGVLIPDNYQTGGGGGRGRATFGVTGGGRGGGLGYSARRCRQAVPQLMDKDCETFRDLGEDDGEWGSDEPAELSAPEGPTIPTNNVLATVRALVDLQSFDGHWEWTNTLSTFFDSHVISEAKSVRSAEDQLLATVMVLAYLKTSASEYHDLWEMVAEKASDWLEGQTEDSELLMSKAMSAFTGGV
;
A
#
# COMPACT_ATOMS: atom_id res chain seq x y z
N MET A 1 -10.07 23.40 19.59
CA MET A 1 -11.50 23.25 19.25
C MET A 1 -11.55 22.41 17.98
N SER A 2 -12.44 21.40 17.95
CA SER A 2 -12.62 20.35 16.92
C SER A 2 -11.36 19.88 16.18
N ALA A 3 -10.79 18.77 16.66
CA ALA A 3 -9.95 17.88 15.86
C ALA A 3 -10.83 16.71 15.39
N PHE A 4 -11.44 16.83 14.21
CA PHE A 4 -12.19 15.76 13.55
C PHE A 4 -11.82 15.74 12.05
N GLY A 5 -11.75 14.55 11.47
CA GLY A 5 -10.97 14.30 10.27
C GLY A 5 -11.57 14.85 8.97
N ASN A 6 -10.66 15.28 8.09
CA ASN A 6 -10.91 15.69 6.70
C ASN A 6 -11.20 14.46 5.80
N HIS A 7 -12.22 13.66 6.12
CA HIS A 7 -12.49 12.37 5.45
C HIS A 7 -13.16 12.53 4.06
N ILE A 8 -12.45 12.10 3.02
CA ILE A 8 -12.87 12.24 1.60
C ILE A 8 -13.68 11.02 1.09
N CYS A 9 -13.90 10.03 1.95
CA CYS A 9 -14.67 8.81 1.64
C CYS A 9 -16.16 9.10 1.44
N GLY A 10 -16.79 8.35 0.52
CA GLY A 10 -18.24 8.29 0.40
C GLY A 10 -18.77 8.78 -0.94
N CYS A 11 -20.09 8.67 -1.10
CA CYS A 11 -20.82 9.01 -2.32
C CYS A 11 -21.36 10.43 -2.21
N TYR A 12 -21.05 11.32 -3.15
CA TYR A 12 -21.45 12.72 -3.14
C TYR A 12 -21.75 13.29 -4.52
N TYR A 13 -22.54 14.36 -4.57
CA TYR A 13 -22.69 15.21 -5.75
C TYR A 13 -22.24 16.65 -5.43
N THR A 14 -21.94 17.44 -6.45
CA THR A 14 -21.49 18.83 -6.29
C THR A 14 -22.56 19.82 -6.70
N THR A 15 -22.84 20.82 -5.87
CA THR A 15 -23.81 21.88 -6.21
C THR A 15 -23.14 23.07 -6.90
N SER A 16 -23.74 23.54 -7.99
CA SER A 16 -23.36 24.79 -8.67
C SER A 16 -24.00 25.99 -7.94
N PRO A 17 -23.34 27.15 -7.79
CA PRO A 17 -22.06 27.57 -8.40
C PRO A 17 -20.82 27.37 -7.52
N TYR A 18 -20.97 26.95 -6.26
CA TYR A 18 -19.88 26.94 -5.27
C TYR A 18 -19.08 25.62 -5.18
N ALA A 19 -19.46 24.59 -5.96
CA ALA A 19 -18.88 23.26 -5.94
C ALA A 19 -18.86 22.59 -4.54
N LEU A 20 -19.86 22.90 -3.70
CA LEU A 20 -20.00 22.27 -2.39
C LEU A 20 -20.38 20.80 -2.57
N ARG A 21 -19.67 19.90 -1.88
CA ARG A 21 -19.97 18.46 -1.88
C ARG A 21 -21.13 18.19 -0.94
N VAL A 22 -22.17 17.51 -1.44
CA VAL A 22 -23.29 17.01 -0.65
C VAL A 22 -23.23 15.49 -0.71
N TYR A 23 -22.92 14.87 0.43
CA TYR A 23 -22.85 13.42 0.56
C TYR A 23 -24.24 12.79 0.59
N LEU A 24 -24.40 11.66 -0.09
CA LEU A 24 -25.59 10.82 -0.01
C LEU A 24 -25.48 9.92 1.22
N PRO A 25 -26.57 9.73 1.99
CA PRO A 25 -26.57 8.86 3.15
C PRO A 25 -26.30 7.42 2.74
N GLN A 26 -25.34 6.78 3.41
CA GLN A 26 -25.09 5.35 3.32
C GLN A 26 -26.10 4.61 4.21
N VAL A 27 -26.91 3.74 3.61
CA VAL A 27 -28.05 3.10 4.26
C VAL A 27 -27.70 1.68 4.72
N GLN A 28 -26.84 0.99 3.99
CA GLN A 28 -26.45 -0.40 4.23
C GLN A 28 -24.99 -0.63 3.81
N LEU A 29 -24.27 -1.42 4.60
CA LEU A 29 -22.90 -1.87 4.34
C LEU A 29 -22.84 -3.39 4.50
N GLU A 30 -22.41 -4.10 3.46
CA GLU A 30 -22.16 -5.54 3.51
C GLU A 30 -20.74 -5.79 2.98
N SER A 31 -19.89 -6.40 3.80
CA SER A 31 -18.56 -6.86 3.40
C SER A 31 -18.46 -8.36 3.67
N HIS A 32 -18.25 -9.15 2.62
CA HIS A 32 -17.89 -10.56 2.75
C HIS A 32 -16.47 -10.73 2.23
N THR A 33 -15.56 -11.18 3.11
CA THR A 33 -14.16 -11.43 2.78
C THR A 33 -13.89 -12.93 2.87
N THR A 34 -13.18 -13.50 1.90
CA THR A 34 -12.59 -14.84 1.98
C THR A 34 -11.06 -14.71 2.05
N ILE A 35 -10.44 -15.27 3.08
CA ILE A 35 -8.99 -15.26 3.34
C ILE A 35 -8.45 -16.66 3.10
N THR A 36 -7.48 -16.79 2.19
CA THR A 36 -6.69 -18.02 1.96
C THR A 36 -5.29 -17.87 2.59
N PRO A 37 -4.40 -18.88 2.58
CA PRO A 37 -3.03 -18.71 3.09
C PRO A 37 -2.18 -17.68 2.31
N LEU A 38 -2.57 -17.33 1.08
CA LEU A 38 -1.79 -16.54 0.13
C LEU A 38 -2.44 -15.17 -0.17
N TYR A 39 -3.73 -15.18 -0.50
CA TYR A 39 -4.49 -14.02 -0.94
C TYR A 39 -5.84 -13.92 -0.25
N PHE A 40 -6.44 -12.73 -0.28
CA PHE A 40 -7.83 -12.50 0.12
C PHE A 40 -8.66 -12.04 -1.09
N THR A 41 -9.98 -12.24 -1.00
CA THR A 41 -10.97 -11.65 -1.91
C THR A 41 -12.12 -11.09 -1.10
N THR A 42 -12.47 -9.83 -1.35
CA THR A 42 -13.52 -9.10 -0.63
C THR A 42 -14.59 -8.64 -1.61
N LYS A 43 -15.84 -9.05 -1.34
CA LYS A 43 -17.03 -8.47 -1.96
C LYS A 43 -17.58 -7.39 -1.03
N LEU A 44 -17.38 -6.13 -1.42
CA LEU A 44 -17.93 -4.96 -0.74
C LEU A 44 -19.21 -4.49 -1.45
N SER A 45 -20.31 -4.44 -0.72
CA SER A 45 -21.60 -3.93 -1.19
C SER A 45 -22.03 -2.73 -0.33
N GLN A 46 -22.23 -1.57 -0.95
CA GLN A 46 -22.67 -0.35 -0.27
C GLN A 46 -23.93 0.21 -0.93
N THR A 47 -24.95 0.46 -0.13
CA THR A 47 -26.22 1.04 -0.59
C THR A 47 -26.33 2.49 -0.14
N PHE A 48 -26.44 3.42 -1.08
CA PHE A 48 -26.70 4.84 -0.86
C PHE A 48 -28.11 5.19 -1.32
N GLN A 49 -28.71 6.25 -0.77
CA GLN A 49 -30.03 6.73 -1.18
C GLN A 49 -29.95 8.16 -1.72
N ASN A 50 -30.46 8.40 -2.93
CA ASN A 50 -30.66 9.76 -3.42
C ASN A 50 -31.82 10.42 -2.66
N THR A 51 -31.52 11.29 -1.70
CA THR A 51 -32.51 12.06 -0.92
C THR A 51 -32.82 13.43 -1.54
N SER A 52 -32.21 13.78 -2.67
CA SER A 52 -32.47 15.05 -3.35
C SER A 52 -33.80 15.03 -4.12
N ALA A 53 -34.41 16.21 -4.28
CA ALA A 53 -35.67 16.36 -5.03
C ALA A 53 -35.47 16.37 -6.56
N GLU A 54 -34.24 16.18 -7.05
CA GLU A 54 -33.86 16.30 -8.45
C GLU A 54 -33.14 15.04 -8.96
N ASN A 55 -33.10 14.87 -10.29
CA ASN A 55 -32.33 13.83 -10.94
C ASN A 55 -30.85 14.24 -10.91
N LEU A 56 -29.99 13.44 -10.29
CA LEU A 56 -28.56 13.76 -10.20
C LEU A 56 -27.89 13.40 -11.54
N PRO A 57 -27.36 14.37 -12.31
CA PRO A 57 -26.75 14.09 -13.61
C PRO A 57 -25.41 13.36 -13.45
N GLU A 58 -24.66 13.68 -12.39
CA GLU A 58 -23.38 13.11 -12.02
C GLU A 58 -23.30 12.97 -10.49
N THR A 59 -22.73 11.87 -10.01
CA THR A 59 -22.46 11.59 -8.59
C THR A 59 -21.17 10.80 -8.51
N ARG A 60 -20.33 11.08 -7.52
CA ARG A 60 -19.00 10.50 -7.37
C ARG A 60 -18.88 9.78 -6.04
N TYR A 61 -18.41 8.55 -6.08
CA TYR A 61 -18.08 7.74 -4.91
C TYR A 61 -16.56 7.51 -4.88
N SER A 62 -15.92 7.95 -3.80
CA SER A 62 -14.47 7.81 -3.60
C SER A 62 -14.19 6.87 -2.43
N PHE A 63 -13.25 5.94 -2.62
CA PHE A 63 -12.85 4.96 -1.60
C PHE A 63 -11.36 4.62 -1.70
N PRO A 64 -10.69 4.27 -0.59
CA PRO A 64 -9.30 3.83 -0.58
C PRO A 64 -9.20 2.34 -0.92
N LEU A 65 -8.09 1.94 -1.56
CA LEU A 65 -7.58 0.57 -1.51
C LEU A 65 -6.08 0.62 -1.24
N TYR A 66 -5.55 -0.34 -0.48
CA TYR A 66 -4.11 -0.41 -0.23
C TYR A 66 -3.33 -0.78 -1.50
N ASP A 67 -2.02 -0.52 -1.49
CA ASP A 67 -1.13 -0.97 -2.55
C ASP A 67 -1.14 -2.51 -2.66
N GLY A 68 -0.96 -3.02 -3.88
CA GLY A 68 -1.07 -4.45 -4.22
C GLY A 68 -2.51 -4.96 -4.40
N VAL A 69 -3.54 -4.20 -4.01
CA VAL A 69 -4.95 -4.61 -4.18
C VAL A 69 -5.44 -4.35 -5.61
N VAL A 70 -6.18 -5.31 -6.17
CA VAL A 70 -6.79 -5.24 -7.51
C VAL A 70 -8.32 -5.30 -7.44
N VAL A 71 -9.01 -4.41 -8.16
CA VAL A 71 -10.45 -4.53 -8.41
C VAL A 71 -10.67 -5.47 -9.59
N THR A 72 -11.37 -6.57 -9.37
CA THR A 72 -11.64 -7.62 -10.37
C THR A 72 -13.04 -7.52 -10.97
N ALA A 73 -14.02 -7.00 -10.23
CA ALA A 73 -15.36 -6.77 -10.75
C ALA A 73 -16.03 -5.52 -10.15
N PHE A 74 -16.81 -4.84 -10.98
CA PHE A 74 -17.66 -3.71 -10.60
C PHE A 74 -19.08 -3.94 -11.13
N THR A 75 -20.08 -3.85 -10.25
CA THR A 75 -21.50 -3.87 -10.60
C THR A 75 -22.20 -2.75 -9.84
N CYS A 76 -23.12 -2.05 -10.50
CA CYS A 76 -23.94 -1.02 -9.87
C CYS A 76 -25.42 -1.29 -10.17
N THR A 77 -26.27 -1.12 -9.16
CA THR A 77 -27.72 -1.23 -9.29
C THR A 77 -28.33 0.12 -8.93
N ILE A 78 -29.03 0.76 -9.90
CA ILE A 78 -29.64 2.08 -9.75
C ILE A 78 -31.15 1.91 -9.92
N GLY A 79 -31.90 1.98 -8.81
CA GLY A 79 -33.29 1.52 -8.77
C GLY A 79 -33.37 0.04 -9.15
N ASP A 80 -34.18 -0.28 -10.17
CA ASP A 80 -34.35 -1.65 -10.68
C ASP A 80 -33.29 -2.05 -11.74
N LYS A 81 -32.40 -1.12 -12.14
CA LYS A 81 -31.46 -1.32 -13.24
C LYS A 81 -30.11 -1.83 -12.75
N VAL A 82 -29.72 -3.03 -13.16
CA VAL A 82 -28.36 -3.58 -12.92
C VAL A 82 -27.46 -3.28 -14.11
N ILE A 83 -26.31 -2.63 -13.86
CA ILE A 83 -25.24 -2.41 -14.83
C ILE A 83 -23.97 -3.10 -14.35
N LYS A 84 -23.38 -3.95 -15.21
CA LYS A 84 -22.09 -4.61 -14.96
C LYS A 84 -20.99 -3.87 -15.71
N GLY A 85 -19.85 -3.66 -15.06
CA GLY A 85 -18.68 -3.06 -15.67
C GLY A 85 -17.81 -4.09 -16.38
N HIS A 86 -17.24 -3.69 -17.52
CA HIS A 86 -16.13 -4.37 -18.18
C HIS A 86 -14.98 -3.38 -18.37
N VAL A 87 -13.74 -3.86 -18.45
CA VAL A 87 -12.56 -3.00 -18.59
C VAL A 87 -12.36 -2.57 -20.05
N GLU A 88 -12.24 -1.27 -20.26
CA GLU A 88 -11.80 -0.62 -21.51
C GLU A 88 -10.55 0.25 -21.22
N GLN A 89 -9.82 0.62 -22.28
CA GLN A 89 -8.82 1.70 -22.19
C GLN A 89 -9.50 2.96 -21.65
N LYS A 90 -8.86 3.67 -20.71
CA LYS A 90 -9.43 4.79 -19.94
C LYS A 90 -10.12 5.87 -20.77
N GLU A 91 -9.50 6.30 -21.88
CA GLU A 91 -10.12 7.26 -22.79
C GLU A 91 -11.37 6.71 -23.49
N GLN A 92 -11.35 5.42 -23.85
CA GLN A 92 -12.48 4.75 -24.49
C GLN A 92 -13.60 4.51 -23.48
N ALA A 93 -13.28 4.04 -22.27
CA ALA A 93 -14.20 3.90 -21.14
C ALA A 93 -14.94 5.23 -20.86
N ARG A 94 -14.21 6.34 -20.81
CA ARG A 94 -14.77 7.69 -20.63
C ARG A 94 -15.66 8.13 -21.81
N LYS A 95 -15.24 7.88 -23.06
CA LYS A 95 -16.09 8.13 -24.25
C LYS A 95 -17.38 7.31 -24.21
N THR A 96 -17.30 6.03 -23.83
CA THR A 96 -18.42 5.10 -23.68
C THR A 96 -19.39 5.58 -22.58
N PHE A 97 -18.87 6.00 -21.42
CA PHE A 97 -19.63 6.60 -20.33
C PHE A 97 -20.33 7.91 -20.75
N ASP A 98 -19.59 8.89 -21.26
CA ASP A 98 -20.12 10.19 -21.70
C ASP A 98 -21.23 10.02 -22.75
N ALA A 99 -21.05 9.08 -23.68
CA ALA A 99 -22.03 8.77 -24.71
C ALA A 99 -23.29 8.08 -24.15
N ALA A 100 -23.19 7.35 -23.04
CA ALA A 100 -24.34 6.78 -22.34
C ALA A 100 -25.09 7.87 -21.54
N VAL A 101 -24.37 8.70 -20.78
CA VAL A 101 -24.95 9.79 -19.97
C VAL A 101 -25.68 10.81 -20.87
N LYS A 102 -25.07 11.22 -22.00
CA LYS A 102 -25.72 12.09 -23.00
C LYS A 102 -26.97 11.49 -23.66
N LYS A 103 -27.15 10.17 -23.62
CA LYS A 103 -28.35 9.46 -24.11
C LYS A 103 -29.41 9.26 -23.01
N GLY A 104 -29.22 9.85 -21.82
CA GLY A 104 -30.14 9.70 -20.68
C GLY A 104 -30.12 8.31 -20.05
N LYS A 105 -29.11 7.48 -20.34
CA LYS A 105 -28.93 6.16 -19.73
C LYS A 105 -28.23 6.27 -18.38
N SER A 106 -28.52 5.32 -17.50
CA SER A 106 -27.70 5.15 -16.29
C SER A 106 -26.38 4.47 -16.67
N ALA A 107 -25.27 4.99 -16.14
CA ALA A 107 -23.93 4.50 -16.41
C ALA A 107 -23.03 4.67 -15.19
N GLY A 108 -21.97 3.87 -15.12
CA GLY A 108 -20.92 3.94 -14.10
C GLY A 108 -19.54 3.85 -14.74
N LEU A 109 -18.58 4.59 -14.21
CA LEU A 109 -17.18 4.60 -14.64
C LEU A 109 -16.30 4.48 -13.39
N LEU A 110 -15.54 3.38 -13.26
CA LEU A 110 -14.58 3.17 -12.17
C LEU A 110 -13.16 3.43 -12.69
N GLU A 111 -12.53 4.49 -12.17
CA GLU A 111 -11.16 4.88 -12.49
C GLU A 111 -10.24 4.65 -11.29
N SER A 112 -9.04 4.13 -11.55
CA SER A 112 -7.92 4.29 -10.61
C SER A 112 -7.46 5.75 -10.64
N LEU A 113 -7.45 6.39 -9.48
CA LEU A 113 -6.92 7.74 -9.29
C LEU A 113 -5.49 7.64 -8.72
N PRO A 114 -4.65 8.68 -8.87
CA PRO A 114 -3.37 8.72 -8.17
C PRO A 114 -3.51 8.49 -6.66
N LEU A 115 -2.43 8.06 -6.02
CA LEU A 115 -2.29 8.02 -4.55
C LEU A 115 -3.16 6.97 -3.82
N GLY A 116 -3.49 5.84 -4.47
CA GLY A 116 -4.20 4.70 -3.85
C GLY A 116 -5.72 4.89 -3.70
N VAL A 117 -6.30 5.90 -4.35
CA VAL A 117 -7.74 6.18 -4.28
C VAL A 117 -8.43 5.66 -5.54
N PHE A 118 -9.59 5.03 -5.38
CA PHE A 118 -10.46 4.65 -6.49
C PHE A 118 -11.70 5.55 -6.52
N GLY A 119 -12.11 5.92 -7.73
CA GLY A 119 -13.27 6.79 -7.96
C GLY A 119 -14.27 6.13 -8.89
N ILE A 120 -15.52 6.00 -8.44
CA ILE A 120 -16.66 5.63 -9.27
C ILE A 120 -17.47 6.89 -9.58
N THR A 121 -17.61 7.21 -10.86
CA THR A 121 -18.52 8.26 -11.34
C THR A 121 -19.78 7.59 -11.86
N LEU A 122 -20.94 7.97 -11.31
CA LEU A 122 -22.26 7.49 -11.69
C LEU A 122 -23.03 8.60 -12.41
N GLY A 123 -23.69 8.26 -13.51
CA GLY A 123 -24.46 9.22 -14.31
C GLY A 123 -25.96 8.90 -14.36
N ASN A 124 -26.78 9.95 -14.38
CA ASN A 124 -28.25 9.88 -14.44
C ASN A 124 -28.89 8.99 -13.34
N ILE A 125 -28.80 9.44 -12.08
CA ILE A 125 -29.44 8.79 -10.93
C ILE A 125 -30.81 9.43 -10.66
N PRO A 126 -31.92 8.69 -10.79
CA PRO A 126 -33.27 9.21 -10.59
C PRO A 126 -33.54 9.73 -9.17
N ILE A 127 -34.54 10.60 -9.06
CA ILE A 127 -35.09 11.09 -7.78
C ILE A 127 -35.49 9.91 -6.90
N ASN A 128 -35.15 9.94 -5.61
CA ASN A 128 -35.46 8.88 -4.62
C ASN A 128 -34.92 7.48 -4.95
N ALA A 129 -34.01 7.33 -5.93
CA ALA A 129 -33.43 6.05 -6.28
C ALA A 129 -32.47 5.53 -5.20
N SER A 130 -32.49 4.21 -5.01
CA SER A 130 -31.42 3.49 -4.31
C SER A 130 -30.26 3.23 -5.26
N ILE A 131 -29.04 3.34 -4.76
CA ILE A 131 -27.79 3.09 -5.48
C ILE A 131 -27.04 2.00 -4.71
N ARG A 132 -27.04 0.75 -5.20
CA ARG A 132 -26.20 -0.32 -4.65
C ARG A 132 -24.94 -0.45 -5.50
N ILE A 133 -23.78 -0.21 -4.90
CA ILE A 133 -22.47 -0.39 -5.50
C ILE A 133 -21.91 -1.71 -4.97
N GLU A 134 -21.61 -2.66 -5.86
CA GLU A 134 -20.96 -3.94 -5.55
C GLU A 134 -19.58 -3.97 -6.23
N ILE A 135 -18.53 -4.10 -5.42
CA ILE A 135 -17.13 -4.15 -5.87
C ILE A 135 -16.54 -5.45 -5.35
N VAL A 136 -15.89 -6.21 -6.23
CA VAL A 136 -15.04 -7.34 -5.86
C VAL A 136 -13.60 -6.91 -6.06
N TYR A 137 -12.79 -7.05 -5.01
CA TYR A 137 -11.36 -6.79 -5.05
C TYR A 137 -10.60 -7.86 -4.27
N GLY A 138 -9.32 -8.06 -4.61
CA GLY A 138 -8.46 -9.04 -3.95
C GLY A 138 -7.03 -8.55 -3.85
N GLY A 139 -6.22 -9.20 -3.02
CA GLY A 139 -4.85 -8.78 -2.74
C GLY A 139 -4.05 -9.86 -2.02
N GLU A 140 -2.73 -9.69 -2.02
CA GLU A 140 -1.84 -10.52 -1.19
C GLU A 140 -2.05 -10.24 0.29
N LEU A 141 -1.95 -11.29 1.12
CA LEU A 141 -1.97 -11.15 2.57
C LEU A 141 -0.57 -10.85 3.08
N LYS A 142 -0.45 -9.70 3.75
CA LYS A 142 0.80 -9.25 4.35
C LYS A 142 1.13 -10.13 5.55
N HIS A 143 2.40 -10.52 5.65
CA HIS A 143 2.94 -11.18 6.83
C HIS A 143 3.24 -10.11 7.89
N ASP A 144 2.56 -10.16 9.03
CA ASP A 144 2.82 -9.26 10.15
C ASP A 144 3.92 -9.84 11.02
N ALA A 145 5.06 -9.16 11.00
CA ALA A 145 6.24 -9.52 11.76
C ALA A 145 5.96 -9.66 13.26
N GLN A 146 5.10 -8.82 13.85
CA GLN A 146 4.91 -8.78 15.30
C GLN A 146 4.36 -10.10 15.87
N ILE A 147 3.65 -10.88 15.05
CA ILE A 147 2.96 -12.10 15.48
C ILE A 147 3.36 -13.35 14.67
N ASP A 148 4.31 -13.25 13.73
CA ASP A 148 4.62 -14.30 12.73
C ASP A 148 3.33 -14.81 12.02
N GLY A 149 2.44 -13.88 11.64
CA GLY A 149 1.05 -14.17 11.25
C GLY A 149 0.60 -13.47 9.98
N LEU A 150 -0.59 -13.80 9.48
CA LEU A 150 -1.24 -13.07 8.37
C LEU A 150 -1.99 -11.86 8.92
N ARG A 151 -1.88 -10.71 8.26
CA ARG A 151 -2.66 -9.50 8.56
C ARG A 151 -3.50 -9.09 7.36
N TYR A 152 -4.81 -9.09 7.56
CA TYR A 152 -5.79 -8.49 6.68
C TYR A 152 -6.20 -7.14 7.26
N ASN A 153 -6.15 -6.10 6.44
CA ASN A 153 -6.67 -4.78 6.77
C ASN A 153 -7.80 -4.48 5.78
N LEU A 154 -8.97 -4.09 6.28
CA LEU A 154 -10.07 -3.52 5.51
C LEU A 154 -10.08 -2.01 5.78
N PRO A 155 -9.71 -1.16 4.80
CA PRO A 155 -9.62 0.27 5.02
C PRO A 155 -11.02 0.88 5.12
N THR A 156 -11.20 1.78 6.09
CA THR A 156 -12.48 2.43 6.39
C THR A 156 -12.40 3.95 6.25
N SER A 157 -11.18 4.51 6.24
CA SER A 157 -10.87 5.93 6.02
C SER A 157 -9.84 6.14 4.90
N ILE A 158 -9.95 7.25 4.18
CA ILE A 158 -8.85 7.80 3.36
C ILE A 158 -8.04 8.69 4.28
N ALA A 159 -6.76 8.37 4.44
CA ALA A 159 -5.78 9.22 5.12
C ALA A 159 -5.79 10.65 4.54
N PRO A 160 -5.86 11.70 5.38
CA PRO A 160 -5.62 13.07 4.93
C PRO A 160 -4.23 13.19 4.32
N ARG A 161 -4.07 14.09 3.33
CA ARG A 161 -2.78 14.36 2.69
C ARG A 161 -2.52 15.86 2.67
N TYR A 162 -1.25 16.25 2.76
CA TYR A 162 -0.82 17.63 2.64
C TYR A 162 -1.34 18.27 1.34
N GLY A 163 -1.89 19.48 1.42
CA GLY A 163 -2.44 20.21 0.28
C GLY A 163 -3.96 20.43 0.32
N SER A 164 -4.48 21.19 -0.65
CA SER A 164 -5.89 21.60 -0.69
C SER A 164 -6.70 20.71 -1.63
N TYR A 165 -7.67 19.96 -1.08
CA TYR A 165 -8.77 19.43 -1.89
C TYR A 165 -9.74 20.56 -2.29
N PRO A 166 -10.32 20.53 -3.51
CA PRO A 166 -11.35 21.49 -3.89
C PRO A 166 -12.64 21.21 -3.09
N GLY A 167 -13.01 22.19 -2.25
CA GLY A 167 -14.21 22.16 -1.40
C GLY A 167 -13.90 21.98 0.08
N GLN A 168 -14.73 22.58 0.94
CA GLN A 168 -14.66 22.39 2.39
C GLN A 168 -15.25 21.02 2.74
N LEU A 169 -14.54 20.24 3.56
CA LEU A 169 -15.01 18.97 4.05
C LEU A 169 -16.03 19.19 5.17
N LEU A 170 -17.20 18.58 5.02
CA LEU A 170 -18.17 18.45 6.09
C LEU A 170 -17.75 17.28 6.98
N GLU A 171 -17.76 17.49 8.29
CA GLU A 171 -17.45 16.45 9.28
C GLU A 171 -18.38 15.24 9.08
N MET A 172 -17.78 14.05 9.12
CA MET A 172 -18.39 12.71 9.26
C MET A 172 -19.65 12.41 8.43
N ASN A 173 -19.58 11.39 7.58
CA ASN A 173 -20.77 10.77 7.00
C ASN A 173 -21.48 9.86 8.03
N THR A 174 -21.79 10.37 9.23
CA THR A 174 -22.62 9.74 10.27
C THR A 174 -24.10 9.77 9.89
N ALA A 175 -24.39 9.34 8.67
CA ALA A 175 -25.72 8.89 8.31
C ALA A 175 -25.97 7.53 8.98
N VAL A 176 -27.07 7.39 9.69
CA VAL A 176 -27.43 6.17 10.43
C VAL A 176 -27.49 4.97 9.48
N LEU A 177 -26.46 4.11 9.55
CA LEU A 177 -26.46 2.80 8.91
C LEU A 177 -27.65 2.00 9.47
N LYS A 178 -28.61 1.62 8.63
CA LYS A 178 -29.73 0.76 9.05
C LYS A 178 -29.26 -0.66 9.35
N SER A 179 -28.22 -1.09 8.64
CA SER A 179 -27.54 -2.36 8.86
C SER A 179 -26.10 -2.28 8.36
N MET A 180 -25.19 -2.75 9.20
CA MET A 180 -23.80 -2.99 8.83
C MET A 180 -23.48 -4.46 9.11
N ASN A 181 -22.96 -5.16 8.12
CA ASN A 181 -22.49 -6.54 8.24
C ASN A 181 -21.08 -6.64 7.67
N ILE A 182 -20.13 -7.08 8.49
CA ILE A 182 -18.81 -7.52 8.04
C ILE A 182 -18.64 -8.97 8.48
N THR A 183 -18.39 -9.84 7.50
CA THR A 183 -18.13 -11.26 7.67
C THR A 183 -16.81 -11.60 6.96
N VAL A 184 -15.94 -12.33 7.63
CA VAL A 184 -14.65 -12.78 7.12
C VAL A 184 -14.55 -14.29 7.30
N ASP A 185 -14.63 -15.01 6.20
CA ASP A 185 -14.39 -16.44 6.11
C ASP A 185 -12.88 -16.69 5.91
N ILE A 186 -12.32 -17.58 6.71
CA ILE A 186 -10.91 -17.95 6.74
C ILE A 186 -10.86 -19.43 6.32
N ASP A 187 -10.30 -19.74 5.14
CA ASP A 187 -10.07 -21.10 4.67
C ASP A 187 -8.57 -21.30 4.39
N MET A 188 -7.88 -21.92 5.34
CA MET A 188 -6.43 -22.10 5.29
C MET A 188 -5.98 -23.33 4.51
N GLN A 189 -6.89 -24.00 3.79
CA GLN A 189 -6.59 -25.09 2.85
C GLN A 189 -5.68 -26.18 3.45
N GLY A 190 -5.95 -26.56 4.71
CA GLY A 190 -5.22 -27.58 5.47
C GLY A 190 -4.16 -27.08 6.46
N SER A 191 -3.77 -25.80 6.45
CA SER A 191 -2.97 -25.22 7.55
C SER A 191 -3.85 -25.00 8.79
N THR A 192 -3.42 -25.43 9.98
CA THR A 192 -4.20 -25.26 11.22
C THR A 192 -4.17 -23.81 11.71
N ILE A 193 -5.34 -23.27 12.09
CA ILE A 193 -5.45 -21.95 12.72
C ILE A 193 -5.12 -22.07 14.21
N ARG A 194 -4.10 -21.32 14.67
CA ARG A 194 -3.66 -21.28 16.07
C ARG A 194 -4.32 -20.16 16.87
N LYS A 195 -4.48 -18.99 16.25
CA LYS A 195 -5.06 -17.80 16.90
C LYS A 195 -5.69 -16.90 15.85
N VAL A 196 -6.85 -16.34 16.17
CA VAL A 196 -7.44 -15.22 15.43
C VAL A 196 -7.63 -14.08 16.42
N GLN A 197 -7.20 -12.87 16.06
CA GLN A 197 -7.37 -11.69 16.89
C GLN A 197 -7.67 -10.45 16.04
N CYS A 198 -8.40 -9.50 16.62
CA CYS A 198 -8.73 -8.21 16.02
C CYS A 198 -8.07 -7.12 16.86
N PRO A 199 -6.90 -6.57 16.45
CA PRO A 199 -6.21 -5.52 17.21
C PRO A 199 -6.87 -4.15 17.12
N SER A 200 -7.68 -3.91 16.08
CA SER A 200 -8.59 -2.77 16.03
C SER A 200 -9.69 -2.92 17.08
N ASP A 201 -10.14 -1.82 17.70
CA ASP A 201 -11.10 -1.76 18.82
C ASP A 201 -12.54 -2.25 18.48
N HIS A 202 -12.71 -3.02 17.40
CA HIS A 202 -13.98 -3.56 16.92
C HIS A 202 -14.30 -4.92 17.56
N PRO A 203 -15.44 -5.09 18.26
CA PRO A 203 -15.79 -6.37 18.87
C PRO A 203 -16.22 -7.39 17.80
N ILE A 204 -15.54 -8.56 17.81
CA ILE A 204 -15.80 -9.67 16.89
C ILE A 204 -16.35 -10.91 17.59
N ALA A 205 -17.17 -11.67 16.86
CA ALA A 205 -17.56 -13.04 17.16
C ALA A 205 -16.77 -13.99 16.24
N LEU A 206 -16.18 -15.04 16.82
CA LEU A 206 -15.34 -16.01 16.12
C LEU A 206 -15.96 -17.41 16.23
N SER A 207 -16.19 -18.05 15.09
CA SER A 207 -16.63 -19.44 14.96
C SER A 207 -15.53 -20.26 14.27
N ILE A 208 -14.80 -21.08 15.01
CA ILE A 208 -13.79 -22.00 14.46
C ILE A 208 -14.47 -23.29 13.99
N GLY A 209 -13.96 -23.90 12.91
CA GLY A 209 -14.47 -25.15 12.32
C GLY A 209 -15.27 -24.94 11.03
N THR A 210 -15.97 -23.81 10.93
CA THR A 210 -16.97 -23.55 9.89
C THR A 210 -16.75 -22.22 9.17
N LEU A 211 -17.22 -22.14 7.93
CA LEU A 211 -17.38 -20.89 7.17
C LEU A 211 -18.82 -20.38 7.32
N SER A 212 -19.05 -19.09 7.14
CA SER A 212 -20.39 -18.47 7.18
C SER A 212 -21.35 -18.99 6.10
N THR A 213 -20.79 -19.54 5.02
CA THR A 213 -21.48 -20.09 3.86
C THR A 213 -21.70 -21.61 3.92
N ALA A 214 -21.18 -22.28 4.95
CA ALA A 214 -21.32 -23.73 5.09
C ALA A 214 -22.72 -24.11 5.61
N PRO A 215 -23.39 -25.12 5.02
CA PRO A 215 -24.74 -25.53 5.44
C PRO A 215 -24.75 -26.29 6.78
N GLU A 216 -23.63 -26.91 7.17
CA GLU A 216 -23.44 -27.58 8.46
C GLU A 216 -22.05 -27.24 9.03
N PRO A 217 -21.90 -27.13 10.36
CA PRO A 217 -20.63 -26.81 10.98
C PRO A 217 -19.65 -27.98 10.89
N THR A 218 -18.67 -27.88 9.98
CA THR A 218 -17.52 -28.77 9.95
C THR A 218 -16.66 -28.61 11.21
N SER A 219 -15.95 -29.66 11.63
CA SER A 219 -14.96 -29.59 12.72
C SER A 219 -13.54 -29.41 12.15
N ASP A 220 -13.39 -28.51 11.17
CA ASP A 220 -12.14 -28.30 10.43
C ASP A 220 -11.35 -27.13 11.02
N MET A 221 -10.27 -27.43 11.76
CA MET A 221 -9.41 -26.42 12.39
C MET A 221 -8.60 -25.57 11.39
N SER A 222 -8.67 -25.85 10.08
CA SER A 222 -8.17 -24.95 9.03
C SER A 222 -9.19 -23.90 8.59
N LYS A 223 -10.42 -23.93 9.14
CA LYS A 223 -11.52 -23.04 8.79
C LYS A 223 -12.03 -22.24 9.98
N ALA A 224 -12.40 -20.99 9.73
CA ALA A 224 -13.10 -20.16 10.70
C ALA A 224 -13.93 -19.08 10.01
N SER A 225 -14.92 -18.56 10.73
CA SER A 225 -15.71 -17.40 10.32
C SER A 225 -15.66 -16.35 11.42
N VAL A 226 -15.40 -15.11 11.05
CA VAL A 226 -15.38 -13.93 11.94
C VAL A 226 -16.47 -12.97 11.50
N SER A 227 -17.32 -12.54 12.42
CA SER A 227 -18.30 -11.47 12.18
C SER A 227 -18.20 -10.39 13.25
N LEU A 228 -18.76 -9.20 12.99
CA LEU A 228 -18.90 -8.19 14.04
C LEU A 228 -20.00 -8.60 15.04
N THR A 229 -19.74 -8.40 16.33
CA THR A 229 -20.70 -8.73 17.41
C THR A 229 -21.92 -7.81 17.41
N HIS A 230 -21.78 -6.60 16.86
CA HIS A 230 -22.85 -5.62 16.75
C HIS A 230 -22.93 -5.07 15.32
N ASN A 231 -24.09 -5.21 14.68
CA ASN A 231 -24.36 -4.72 13.32
C ASN A 231 -24.55 -3.19 13.23
N THR A 232 -24.05 -2.46 14.22
CA THR A 232 -24.26 -1.02 14.47
C THR A 232 -23.00 -0.29 14.92
N THR A 233 -21.83 -0.95 14.97
CA THR A 233 -20.57 -0.30 15.37
C THR A 233 -20.09 0.62 14.26
N GLU A 234 -19.91 1.91 14.55
CA GLU A 234 -19.32 2.85 13.60
C GLU A 234 -17.84 2.52 13.37
N LEU A 235 -17.42 2.44 12.10
CA LEU A 235 -16.01 2.25 11.74
C LEU A 235 -15.23 3.56 11.88
N GLY A 236 -14.91 3.94 13.12
CA GLY A 236 -14.02 5.07 13.42
C GLY A 236 -12.54 4.80 13.11
N SER A 237 -12.19 3.57 12.73
CA SER A 237 -10.83 3.11 12.43
C SER A 237 -10.86 1.92 11.46
N ASP A 238 -9.74 1.65 10.81
CA ASP A 238 -9.57 0.50 9.91
C ASP A 238 -9.85 -0.83 10.65
N PHE A 239 -10.49 -1.79 9.98
CA PHE A 239 -10.72 -3.11 10.55
C PHE A 239 -9.50 -4.00 10.27
N VAL A 240 -8.81 -4.40 11.34
CA VAL A 240 -7.57 -5.18 11.27
C VAL A 240 -7.84 -6.57 11.83
N LEU A 241 -7.64 -7.61 11.02
CA LEU A 241 -7.73 -9.00 11.42
C LEU A 241 -6.35 -9.66 11.30
N GLN A 242 -5.91 -10.31 12.37
CA GLN A 242 -4.65 -11.02 12.47
C GLN A 242 -4.91 -12.51 12.70
N VAL A 243 -4.32 -13.35 11.86
CA VAL A 243 -4.51 -14.82 11.84
C VAL A 243 -3.15 -15.50 11.96
N LEU A 244 -2.92 -16.22 13.05
CA LEU A 244 -1.75 -17.07 13.26
C LEU A 244 -2.07 -18.49 12.77
N ILE A 245 -1.25 -19.01 11.87
CA ILE A 245 -1.43 -20.33 11.26
C ILE A 245 -0.13 -21.14 11.29
N ASP A 246 -0.28 -22.46 11.33
CA ASP A 246 0.84 -23.36 11.10
C ASP A 246 1.35 -23.23 9.65
N ASP A 247 2.67 -23.36 9.48
CA ASP A 247 3.37 -23.35 8.19
C ASP A 247 3.20 -22.07 7.35
N ILE A 248 2.95 -20.91 7.98
CA ILE A 248 2.78 -19.62 7.29
C ILE A 248 3.95 -19.23 6.37
N GLY A 249 5.17 -19.59 6.76
CA GLY A 249 6.41 -19.33 6.01
C GLY A 249 6.82 -20.44 5.05
N SER A 250 6.05 -21.55 4.99
CA SER A 250 6.39 -22.67 4.11
C SER A 250 6.33 -22.25 2.62
N PRO A 251 7.30 -22.67 1.79
CA PRO A 251 7.27 -22.40 0.36
C PRO A 251 6.05 -23.05 -0.32
N LYS A 252 5.30 -22.26 -1.09
CA LYS A 252 4.10 -22.68 -1.83
C LYS A 252 4.19 -22.14 -3.26
N ALA A 253 4.01 -23.03 -4.24
CA ALA A 253 3.82 -22.66 -5.64
C ALA A 253 2.43 -23.12 -6.07
N ILE A 254 1.62 -22.21 -6.63
CA ILE A 254 0.22 -22.47 -6.99
C ILE A 254 -0.04 -22.01 -8.43
N ILE A 255 -0.57 -22.91 -9.26
CA ILE A 255 -1.01 -22.60 -10.62
C ILE A 255 -2.54 -22.57 -10.75
N GLU A 256 -3.03 -21.56 -11.46
CA GLU A 256 -4.44 -21.28 -11.75
C GLU A 256 -4.65 -21.10 -13.26
N LYS A 257 -5.70 -21.72 -13.82
CA LYS A 257 -6.08 -21.52 -15.23
C LYS A 257 -6.98 -20.31 -15.39
N HIS A 258 -6.76 -19.53 -16.45
CA HIS A 258 -7.63 -18.40 -16.79
C HIS A 258 -8.93 -18.85 -17.48
N ALA A 259 -9.93 -17.97 -17.51
CA ALA A 259 -11.16 -18.17 -18.29
C ALA A 259 -10.94 -18.18 -19.81
N LEU A 260 -9.89 -17.51 -20.29
CA LEU A 260 -9.48 -17.51 -21.71
C LEU A 260 -8.61 -18.74 -22.00
N PRO A 261 -8.75 -19.35 -23.20
CA PRO A 261 -7.99 -20.55 -23.55
C PRO A 261 -6.48 -20.31 -23.50
N ASN A 262 -5.75 -21.36 -23.13
CA ASN A 262 -4.29 -21.44 -23.14
C ASN A 262 -3.55 -20.34 -22.34
N ARG A 263 -4.18 -19.78 -21.30
CA ARG A 263 -3.55 -18.86 -20.35
C ARG A 263 -3.58 -19.43 -18.94
N GLN A 264 -2.45 -19.40 -18.26
CA GLN A 264 -2.30 -19.86 -16.88
C GLN A 264 -1.43 -18.85 -16.11
N ALA A 265 -1.62 -18.80 -14.79
CA ALA A 265 -0.81 -17.97 -13.91
C ALA A 265 -0.30 -18.81 -12.75
N LEU A 266 0.99 -18.69 -12.45
CA LEU A 266 1.69 -19.41 -11.39
C LEU A 266 2.21 -18.40 -10.37
N MET A 267 1.73 -18.51 -9.14
CA MET A 267 2.17 -17.73 -7.97
C MET A 267 3.15 -18.58 -7.15
N VAL A 268 4.36 -18.08 -6.92
CA VAL A 268 5.37 -18.69 -6.07
C VAL A 268 5.60 -17.78 -4.87
N THR A 269 5.42 -18.29 -3.66
CA THR A 269 5.55 -17.48 -2.44
C THR A 269 6.14 -18.28 -1.28
N PHE A 270 7.01 -17.62 -0.52
CA PHE A 270 7.77 -18.22 0.58
C PHE A 270 8.26 -17.12 1.52
N VAL A 271 8.65 -17.48 2.75
CA VAL A 271 9.39 -16.59 3.64
C VAL A 271 10.85 -17.03 3.68
N PRO A 272 11.81 -16.18 3.24
CA PRO A 272 13.25 -16.44 3.35
C PRO A 272 13.66 -16.81 4.78
N ARG A 273 14.30 -17.98 4.92
CA ARG A 273 14.88 -18.47 6.18
C ARG A 273 16.26 -19.07 5.90
N PHE A 274 17.28 -18.22 5.86
CA PHE A 274 18.68 -18.61 5.74
C PHE A 274 19.57 -17.66 6.56
N ASN A 275 20.68 -18.18 7.08
CA ASN A 275 21.55 -17.47 8.02
C ASN A 275 22.88 -17.13 7.33
N LEU A 276 22.98 -15.93 6.75
CA LEU A 276 24.23 -15.38 6.21
C LEU A 276 24.86 -14.44 7.24
N LYS A 277 26.18 -14.30 7.21
CA LYS A 277 26.87 -13.30 8.04
C LYS A 277 26.39 -11.88 7.72
N PRO A 278 26.02 -11.06 8.73
CA PRO A 278 25.65 -9.67 8.53
C PRO A 278 26.77 -8.84 7.89
N ILE A 279 26.38 -7.89 7.05
CA ILE A 279 27.28 -6.84 6.55
C ILE A 279 27.33 -5.66 7.53
N ARG A 280 28.31 -4.77 7.34
CA ARG A 280 28.42 -3.51 8.09
C ARG A 280 28.28 -2.34 7.10
N PRO A 281 27.05 -1.91 6.78
CA PRO A 281 26.80 -0.86 5.79
C PRO A 281 26.91 0.56 6.36
N GLU A 282 26.69 1.55 5.52
CA GLU A 282 26.34 2.92 5.90
C GLU A 282 24.81 3.00 6.12
N ILE A 283 24.36 3.52 7.27
CA ILE A 283 22.93 3.60 7.62
C ILE A 283 22.52 5.07 7.83
N ILE A 284 21.69 5.61 6.94
CA ILE A 284 21.19 6.99 7.02
C ILE A 284 19.72 6.98 7.44
N PHE A 285 19.44 7.52 8.63
CA PHE A 285 18.07 7.70 9.11
C PHE A 285 17.50 9.04 8.63
N ILE A 286 16.39 9.02 7.90
CA ILE A 286 15.63 10.22 7.52
C ILE A 286 14.34 10.26 8.35
N ALA A 287 14.21 11.24 9.23
CA ALA A 287 13.17 11.32 10.24
C ALA A 287 12.26 12.54 10.06
N ASP A 288 10.96 12.29 9.95
CA ASP A 288 9.96 13.32 9.73
C ASP A 288 9.75 14.17 10.98
N GLN A 289 9.83 15.49 10.79
CA GLN A 289 9.61 16.53 11.79
C GLN A 289 8.64 17.61 11.28
N SER A 290 7.82 17.27 10.29
CA SER A 290 6.69 18.08 9.84
C SER A 290 5.63 18.29 10.94
N GLY A 291 4.73 19.23 10.72
CA GLY A 291 3.70 19.59 11.70
C GLY A 291 2.65 18.50 11.96
N SER A 292 2.46 17.55 11.02
CA SER A 292 1.54 16.42 11.16
C SER A 292 2.01 15.39 12.18
N MET A 293 3.31 15.36 12.48
CA MET A 293 3.96 14.48 13.47
C MET A 293 3.71 14.89 14.94
N GLN A 294 3.04 16.01 15.21
CA GLN A 294 2.80 16.46 16.60
C GLN A 294 2.03 15.43 17.45
N GLY A 295 2.34 15.39 18.75
CA GLY A 295 1.69 14.47 19.70
C GLY A 295 2.31 13.07 19.69
N THR A 296 1.47 12.03 19.68
CA THR A 296 1.89 10.62 19.84
C THR A 296 2.83 10.14 18.74
N LYS A 297 2.63 10.59 17.49
CA LYS A 297 3.47 10.25 16.33
C LYS A 297 4.95 10.59 16.57
N ASN A 298 5.28 11.81 16.99
CA ASN A 298 6.67 12.21 17.29
C ASN A 298 7.26 11.40 18.45
N THR A 299 6.47 11.11 19.49
CA THR A 299 6.91 10.22 20.60
C THR A 299 7.24 8.82 20.10
N ALA A 300 6.40 8.24 19.23
CA ALA A 300 6.63 6.93 18.63
C ALA A 300 7.84 6.92 17.69
N LEU A 301 8.04 7.97 16.88
CA LEU A 301 9.22 8.13 16.03
C LEU A 301 10.51 8.24 16.86
N VAL A 302 10.50 9.02 17.94
CA VAL A 302 11.65 9.17 18.85
C VAL A 302 11.98 7.85 19.54
N ALA A 303 10.96 7.10 19.97
CA ALA A 303 11.15 5.77 20.54
C ALA A 303 11.75 4.79 19.51
N ALA A 304 11.20 4.73 18.29
CA ALA A 304 11.71 3.87 17.22
C ALA A 304 13.19 4.20 16.87
N LEU A 305 13.55 5.48 16.72
CA LEU A 305 14.93 5.90 16.50
C LEU A 305 15.86 5.54 17.65
N LYS A 306 15.42 5.67 18.91
CA LYS A 306 16.19 5.24 20.08
C LYS A 306 16.47 3.74 20.03
N THR A 307 15.47 2.93 19.70
CA THR A 307 15.63 1.48 19.52
C THR A 307 16.59 1.15 18.38
N PHE A 308 16.46 1.78 17.20
CA PHE A 308 17.44 1.63 16.11
C PHE A 308 18.87 1.93 16.57
N LEU A 309 19.11 3.11 17.15
CA LEU A 309 20.46 3.56 17.54
C LEU A 309 21.12 2.67 18.60
N LYS A 310 20.34 2.05 19.49
CA LYS A 310 20.86 1.09 20.48
C LYS A 310 21.22 -0.25 19.86
N SER A 311 20.38 -0.73 18.94
CA SER A 311 20.51 -2.02 18.26
C SER A 311 21.48 -2.00 17.07
N LEU A 312 22.14 -0.88 16.76
CA LEU A 312 23.21 -0.83 15.77
C LEU A 312 24.43 -1.68 16.21
N PRO A 313 24.97 -2.55 15.33
CA PRO A 313 26.16 -3.33 15.61
C PRO A 313 27.44 -2.49 15.48
N SER A 314 28.53 -2.96 16.07
CA SER A 314 29.82 -2.28 16.02
C SER A 314 30.39 -2.23 14.59
N GLY A 315 31.05 -1.12 14.24
CA GLY A 315 31.74 -0.96 12.95
C GLY A 315 30.89 -0.51 11.76
N VAL A 316 29.58 -0.26 11.93
CA VAL A 316 28.79 0.48 10.92
C VAL A 316 29.14 1.96 10.91
N ARG A 317 28.76 2.66 9.83
CA ARG A 317 28.72 4.13 9.78
C ARG A 317 27.27 4.60 9.73
N PHE A 318 26.98 5.76 10.31
CA PHE A 318 25.61 6.26 10.35
C PHE A 318 25.49 7.79 10.32
N ASN A 319 24.31 8.27 9.94
CA ASN A 319 23.91 9.67 10.02
C ASN A 319 22.40 9.79 10.27
N ILE A 320 21.94 10.97 10.72
CA ILE A 320 20.52 11.25 10.98
C ILE A 320 20.15 12.57 10.32
N CYS A 321 19.07 12.59 9.56
CA CYS A 321 18.50 13.77 8.93
C CYS A 321 17.09 14.04 9.45
N ALA A 322 16.87 15.19 10.08
CA ALA A 322 15.53 15.67 10.42
C ALA A 322 14.96 16.47 9.24
N PHE A 323 13.73 16.16 8.78
CA PHE A 323 13.13 16.81 7.61
C PHE A 323 11.71 17.34 7.82
N GLY A 324 11.28 18.18 6.88
CA GLY A 324 9.97 18.80 6.77
C GLY A 324 9.97 19.69 5.52
N SER A 325 9.61 20.97 5.60
CA SER A 325 9.83 21.94 4.50
C SER A 325 11.31 22.30 4.30
N ARG A 326 12.13 22.05 5.32
CA ARG A 326 13.60 22.11 5.31
C ARG A 326 14.13 20.76 5.78
N HIS A 327 15.40 20.45 5.52
CA HIS A 327 16.06 19.29 6.12
C HIS A 327 17.37 19.70 6.81
N LYS A 328 17.83 18.89 7.77
CA LYS A 328 19.09 19.07 8.47
C LYS A 328 19.68 17.71 8.84
N PHE A 329 20.84 17.39 8.29
CA PHE A 329 21.68 16.29 8.77
C PHE A 329 22.38 16.67 10.08
N LEU A 330 22.65 15.67 10.92
CA LEU A 330 23.43 15.81 12.15
C LEU A 330 24.91 16.05 11.84
N TRP A 331 25.46 15.33 10.86
CA TRP A 331 26.80 15.51 10.33
C TRP A 331 26.78 15.67 8.79
N GLU A 332 27.82 16.29 8.23
CA GLU A 332 27.95 16.49 6.76
C GLU A 332 28.18 15.18 5.99
N LYS A 333 28.81 14.20 6.65
CA LYS A 333 28.98 12.81 6.18
C LYS A 333 28.81 11.83 7.33
N SER A 334 28.48 10.58 7.01
CA SER A 334 28.26 9.53 8.01
C SER A 334 29.53 9.20 8.81
N VAL A 335 29.34 9.12 10.12
CA VAL A 335 30.41 8.94 11.11
C VAL A 335 30.42 7.49 11.62
N PRO A 336 31.55 6.96 12.13
CA PRO A 336 31.58 5.63 12.73
C PRO A 336 30.69 5.55 13.97
N TYR A 337 30.01 4.42 14.15
CA TYR A 337 29.24 4.12 15.36
C TYR A 337 30.19 3.90 16.55
N ASN A 338 30.30 4.91 17.42
CA ASN A 338 31.09 4.93 18.66
C ASN A 338 30.30 5.67 19.76
N GLN A 339 30.74 5.56 21.03
CA GLN A 339 30.03 6.11 22.19
C GLN A 339 29.81 7.64 22.14
N GLU A 340 30.78 8.40 21.62
CA GLU A 340 30.69 9.85 21.48
C GLU A 340 29.60 10.24 20.46
N ASN A 341 29.68 9.67 19.25
CA ASN A 341 28.72 9.91 18.17
C ASN A 341 27.32 9.39 18.52
N PHE A 342 27.21 8.26 19.21
CA PHE A 342 25.95 7.71 19.71
C PHE A 342 25.28 8.66 20.72
N THR A 343 26.05 9.19 21.67
CA THR A 343 25.54 10.16 22.65
C THR A 343 25.10 11.46 21.96
N GLN A 344 25.86 11.95 20.98
CA GLN A 344 25.48 13.12 20.18
C GLN A 344 24.19 12.87 19.37
N ALA A 345 24.04 11.70 18.77
CA ALA A 345 22.84 11.29 18.04
C ALA A 345 21.61 11.18 18.95
N LEU A 346 21.74 10.58 20.12
CA LEU A 346 20.65 10.45 21.08
C LEU A 346 20.14 11.82 21.54
N ASN A 347 21.06 12.74 21.86
CA ASN A 347 20.72 14.13 22.21
C ASN A 347 20.02 14.88 21.06
N PHE A 348 20.43 14.64 19.80
CA PHE A 348 19.78 15.24 18.63
C PHE A 348 18.34 14.74 18.46
N VAL A 349 18.11 13.42 18.58
CA VAL A 349 16.79 12.80 18.48
C VAL A 349 15.87 13.20 19.63
N GLN A 350 16.39 13.36 20.85
CA GLN A 350 15.60 13.87 21.99
C GLN A 350 15.12 15.32 21.80
N GLY A 351 15.77 16.11 20.94
CA GLY A 351 15.36 17.48 20.59
C GLY A 351 14.21 17.57 19.58
N PHE A 352 13.64 16.44 19.14
CA PHE A 352 12.61 16.40 18.09
C PHE A 352 11.25 16.91 18.58
N THR A 353 10.71 17.89 17.87
CA THR A 353 9.56 18.72 18.28
C THR A 353 8.59 19.05 17.14
N ALA A 354 8.64 18.33 16.01
CA ALA A 354 7.68 18.46 14.90
C ALA A 354 7.53 19.91 14.36
N ASN A 355 8.65 20.63 14.23
CA ASN A 355 8.72 22.07 13.91
C ASN A 355 9.37 22.41 12.54
N TYR A 356 9.46 21.44 11.63
CA TYR A 356 10.13 21.61 10.33
C TYR A 356 9.22 22.07 9.19
N GLY A 357 7.90 22.18 9.41
CA GLY A 357 6.92 22.75 8.45
C GLY A 357 6.01 21.70 7.82
N GLY A 358 5.85 21.75 6.50
CA GLY A 358 5.25 20.67 5.70
C GLY A 358 6.23 19.51 5.47
N THR A 359 6.02 18.71 4.42
CA THR A 359 6.65 17.39 4.28
C THR A 359 7.30 17.20 2.89
N GLU A 360 8.59 17.56 2.75
CA GLU A 360 9.34 17.51 1.48
C GLU A 360 10.46 16.44 1.50
N LEU A 361 10.10 15.17 1.28
CA LEU A 361 11.05 14.03 1.37
C LEU A 361 12.05 13.92 0.21
N LEU A 362 11.75 14.45 -0.98
CA LEU A 362 12.63 14.32 -2.16
C LEU A 362 14.04 14.90 -1.90
N ARG A 363 14.12 16.09 -1.30
CA ARG A 363 15.40 16.78 -1.07
C ARG A 363 16.34 16.07 -0.07
N PRO A 364 15.89 15.63 1.13
CA PRO A 364 16.76 14.86 2.03
C PRO A 364 17.15 13.50 1.45
N VAL A 365 16.30 12.86 0.63
CA VAL A 365 16.68 11.61 -0.07
C VAL A 365 17.78 11.88 -1.10
N MET A 366 17.62 12.89 -1.97
CA MET A 366 18.69 13.28 -2.90
C MET A 366 19.99 13.61 -2.17
N ALA A 367 19.94 14.40 -1.10
CA ALA A 367 21.11 14.75 -0.31
C ALA A 367 21.78 13.54 0.37
N ALA A 368 21.02 12.50 0.74
CA ALA A 368 21.57 11.25 1.26
C ALA A 368 22.32 10.47 0.16
N PHE A 369 21.72 10.33 -1.02
CA PHE A 369 22.39 9.73 -2.20
C PHE A 369 23.60 10.56 -2.68
N GLU A 370 23.61 11.87 -2.53
CA GLU A 370 24.77 12.72 -2.88
C GLU A 370 25.91 12.65 -1.84
N SER A 371 25.61 12.38 -0.57
CA SER A 371 26.60 12.41 0.52
C SER A 371 27.20 11.04 0.90
N HIS A 372 26.59 9.94 0.41
CA HIS A 372 26.94 8.56 0.73
C HIS A 372 28.41 8.19 0.52
N LEU A 373 28.80 7.07 1.10
CA LEU A 373 30.13 6.49 1.08
C LEU A 373 30.19 5.40 0.00
N VAL A 374 30.78 5.74 -1.14
CA VAL A 374 30.84 4.91 -2.35
C VAL A 374 31.54 3.55 -2.12
N ASP A 375 32.32 3.41 -1.05
CA ASP A 375 33.00 2.18 -0.62
C ASP A 375 32.16 1.27 0.29
N MET A 376 30.93 1.65 0.63
CA MET A 376 30.02 0.89 1.50
C MET A 376 28.60 0.80 0.91
N PRO A 377 27.86 -0.30 1.13
CA PRO A 377 26.42 -0.34 0.81
C PRO A 377 25.65 0.68 1.66
N LEU A 378 24.61 1.29 1.07
CA LEU A 378 23.79 2.33 1.69
C LEU A 378 22.42 1.81 2.11
N GLU A 379 22.12 1.83 3.40
CA GLU A 379 20.78 1.58 3.94
C GLU A 379 20.11 2.90 4.31
N LEU A 380 19.08 3.28 3.54
CA LEU A 380 18.30 4.48 3.80
C LEU A 380 17.05 4.12 4.61
N VAL A 381 16.94 4.56 5.86
CA VAL A 381 15.81 4.25 6.75
C VAL A 381 14.95 5.49 6.94
N VAL A 382 13.79 5.55 6.29
CA VAL A 382 12.85 6.69 6.35
C VAL A 382 11.77 6.44 7.38
N LEU A 383 11.50 7.41 8.26
CA LEU A 383 10.40 7.39 9.23
C LEU A 383 9.48 8.58 8.95
N THR A 384 8.21 8.35 8.63
CA THR A 384 7.24 9.40 8.23
C THR A 384 5.80 8.96 8.49
N ASP A 385 4.87 9.91 8.64
CA ASP A 385 3.43 9.64 8.60
C ASP A 385 2.84 9.72 7.16
N GLY A 386 3.66 10.08 6.17
CA GLY A 386 3.35 9.86 4.76
C GLY A 386 2.46 10.92 4.08
N GLU A 387 2.32 12.12 4.65
CA GLU A 387 1.61 13.25 4.02
C GLU A 387 2.37 13.88 2.83
N ILE A 388 2.75 13.08 1.82
CA ILE A 388 3.59 13.52 0.68
C ILE A 388 2.78 13.63 -0.62
N ILE A 389 3.09 14.65 -1.43
CA ILE A 389 2.39 14.98 -2.69
C ILE A 389 3.14 14.45 -3.93
N ALA A 390 4.48 14.43 -3.91
CA ALA A 390 5.33 14.18 -5.08
C ALA A 390 5.90 12.74 -5.15
N GLU A 391 5.04 11.73 -5.01
CA GLU A 391 5.46 10.32 -4.92
C GLU A 391 6.23 9.83 -6.16
N SER A 392 5.80 10.18 -7.39
CA SER A 392 6.41 9.65 -8.61
C SER A 392 7.86 10.12 -8.82
N GLN A 393 8.13 11.42 -8.68
CA GLN A 393 9.49 11.98 -8.84
C GLN A 393 10.49 11.36 -7.85
N LEU A 394 10.01 11.00 -6.65
CA LEU A 394 10.79 10.32 -5.63
C LEU A 394 11.12 8.88 -6.05
N PHE A 395 10.15 8.13 -6.56
CA PHE A 395 10.37 6.76 -7.04
C PHE A 395 11.28 6.75 -8.28
N ASP A 396 11.05 7.64 -9.24
CA ASP A 396 11.84 7.79 -10.46
C ASP A 396 13.32 8.09 -10.15
N TYR A 397 13.57 8.98 -9.18
CA TYR A 397 14.93 9.30 -8.73
C TYR A 397 15.63 8.09 -8.10
N VAL A 398 15.00 7.41 -7.14
CA VAL A 398 15.57 6.23 -6.46
C VAL A 398 15.78 5.08 -7.46
N ASN A 399 14.81 4.83 -8.34
CA ASN A 399 14.94 3.86 -9.43
C ASN A 399 16.13 4.20 -10.35
N SER A 400 16.39 5.48 -10.65
CA SER A 400 17.54 5.89 -11.47
C SER A 400 18.87 5.66 -10.75
N GLN A 401 18.98 6.07 -9.49
CA GLN A 401 20.20 5.88 -8.68
C GLN A 401 20.59 4.40 -8.58
N ILE A 402 19.63 3.52 -8.28
CA ILE A 402 19.88 2.09 -8.10
C ILE A 402 20.03 1.36 -9.43
N ASN A 403 19.17 1.61 -10.43
CA ASN A 403 19.16 0.82 -11.66
C ASN A 403 20.04 1.37 -12.78
N ASN A 404 20.19 2.70 -12.92
CA ASN A 404 21.00 3.32 -13.97
C ASN A 404 22.43 3.60 -13.46
N GLU A 405 22.55 4.27 -12.32
CA GLU A 405 23.86 4.65 -11.74
C GLU A 405 24.50 3.51 -10.93
N LYS A 406 23.76 2.42 -10.69
CA LYS A 406 24.20 1.19 -10.00
C LYS A 406 24.69 1.42 -8.57
N VAL A 407 24.17 2.46 -7.90
CA VAL A 407 24.43 2.71 -6.47
C VAL A 407 23.95 1.51 -5.66
N ASP A 408 24.81 1.02 -4.75
CA ASP A 408 24.52 -0.16 -3.94
C ASP A 408 23.67 0.19 -2.70
N ALA A 409 22.44 0.60 -2.94
CA ALA A 409 21.53 1.09 -1.90
C ALA A 409 20.27 0.23 -1.73
N ARG A 410 19.75 0.20 -0.49
CA ARG A 410 18.36 -0.16 -0.20
C ARG A 410 17.64 0.94 0.56
N CYS A 411 16.31 0.98 0.47
CA CYS A 411 15.47 1.93 1.19
C CYS A 411 14.38 1.22 1.99
N PHE A 412 14.39 1.45 3.30
CA PHE A 412 13.41 0.97 4.27
C PHE A 412 12.52 2.11 4.72
N VAL A 413 11.24 1.83 4.99
CA VAL A 413 10.28 2.86 5.42
C VAL A 413 9.45 2.38 6.59
N LEU A 414 9.38 3.22 7.62
CA LEU A 414 8.55 3.05 8.79
C LEU A 414 7.42 4.08 8.76
N GLY A 415 6.23 3.62 8.42
CA GLY A 415 4.99 4.40 8.50
C GLY A 415 4.57 4.58 9.96
N VAL A 416 4.48 5.82 10.43
CA VAL A 416 4.14 6.15 11.83
C VAL A 416 2.75 6.77 11.94
N GLY A 417 1.84 6.09 12.63
CA GLY A 417 0.47 6.55 12.89
C GLY A 417 -0.59 5.72 12.17
N ARG A 418 -1.85 6.18 12.25
CA ARG A 418 -3.03 5.49 11.67
C ARG A 418 -3.30 5.90 10.23
N ASP A 419 -3.12 7.18 9.92
CA ASP A 419 -3.45 7.78 8.61
C ASP A 419 -2.23 7.85 7.68
N VAL A 420 -1.54 6.72 7.46
CA VAL A 420 -0.32 6.67 6.63
C VAL A 420 -0.61 6.33 5.17
N SER A 421 0.03 7.04 4.23
CA SER A 421 0.02 6.68 2.81
C SER A 421 0.73 5.33 2.56
N HIS A 422 -0.03 4.25 2.54
CA HIS A 422 0.48 2.92 2.17
C HIS A 422 1.14 2.91 0.79
N THR A 423 0.55 3.59 -0.20
CA THR A 423 1.11 3.70 -1.57
C THR A 423 2.48 4.37 -1.58
N LEU A 424 2.68 5.44 -0.80
CA LEU A 424 3.99 6.08 -0.65
C LEU A 424 5.00 5.14 0.01
N VAL A 425 4.64 4.62 1.19
CA VAL A 425 5.55 3.90 2.08
C VAL A 425 6.00 2.58 1.44
N GLU A 426 5.07 1.85 0.83
CA GLU A 426 5.36 0.59 0.14
C GLU A 426 5.95 0.81 -1.26
N GLY A 427 5.56 1.88 -1.97
CA GLY A 427 6.14 2.27 -3.26
C GLY A 427 7.60 2.71 -3.14
N PHE A 428 7.95 3.51 -2.12
CA PHE A 428 9.33 3.94 -1.88
C PHE A 428 10.22 2.77 -1.48
N ALA A 429 9.75 1.92 -0.56
CA ALA A 429 10.46 0.70 -0.17
C ALA A 429 10.74 -0.21 -1.38
N ARG A 430 9.75 -0.36 -2.29
CA ARG A 430 9.88 -1.16 -3.52
C ARG A 430 10.85 -0.54 -4.53
N ALA A 431 10.75 0.75 -4.80
CA ALA A 431 11.69 1.46 -5.67
C ALA A 431 13.13 1.36 -5.14
N GLY A 432 13.27 1.36 -3.82
CA GLY A 432 14.53 1.17 -3.10
C GLY A 432 14.89 -0.26 -2.74
N ASN A 433 14.32 -1.32 -3.32
CA ASN A 433 14.71 -2.72 -3.02
C ASN A 433 14.72 -3.11 -1.51
N GLY A 434 13.92 -2.45 -0.68
CA GLY A 434 13.82 -2.65 0.77
C GLY A 434 12.39 -2.93 1.25
N VAL A 435 12.09 -2.53 2.49
CA VAL A 435 10.87 -2.98 3.19
C VAL A 435 10.09 -1.83 3.82
N ALA A 436 8.77 -1.90 3.70
CA ALA A 436 7.82 -1.07 4.43
C ALA A 436 7.33 -1.79 5.70
N GLN A 437 7.30 -1.08 6.83
CA GLN A 437 6.66 -1.49 8.08
C GLN A 437 5.77 -0.36 8.61
N PHE A 438 4.75 -0.71 9.39
CA PHE A 438 3.77 0.25 9.93
C PHE A 438 3.63 0.11 11.45
N ILE A 439 3.60 1.24 12.15
CA ILE A 439 3.39 1.36 13.60
C ILE A 439 2.14 2.18 13.86
N THR A 440 1.14 1.58 14.50
CA THR A 440 -0.05 2.27 15.05
C THR A 440 0.18 2.61 16.53
N ASP A 441 -0.56 3.58 17.08
CA ASP A 441 -0.29 4.12 18.44
C ASP A 441 -0.35 3.07 19.58
N ASN A 442 -1.03 1.94 19.35
CA ASN A 442 -1.27 0.88 20.34
C ASN A 442 -0.43 -0.39 20.10
N GLU A 443 0.36 -0.47 19.01
CA GLU A 443 1.12 -1.66 18.64
C GLU A 443 2.53 -1.71 19.29
N VAL A 444 3.06 -2.92 19.50
CA VAL A 444 4.43 -3.13 20.01
C VAL A 444 5.41 -2.87 18.87
N MET A 445 6.00 -1.67 18.86
CA MET A 445 6.89 -1.20 17.79
C MET A 445 8.22 -1.96 17.68
N ASP A 446 8.72 -2.48 18.80
CA ASP A 446 10.12 -2.87 18.94
C ASP A 446 10.52 -4.04 18.02
N SER A 447 9.64 -5.03 17.79
CA SER A 447 9.94 -6.19 16.94
C SER A 447 9.96 -5.85 15.46
N LYS A 448 9.09 -4.93 15.03
CA LYS A 448 9.08 -4.42 13.65
C LYS A 448 10.34 -3.60 13.36
N VAL A 449 10.75 -2.77 14.32
CA VAL A 449 12.00 -1.98 14.27
C VAL A 449 13.22 -2.90 14.19
N VAL A 450 13.33 -3.90 15.09
CA VAL A 450 14.46 -4.85 15.10
C VAL A 450 14.52 -5.69 13.83
N ARG A 451 13.41 -6.28 13.37
CA ARG A 451 13.43 -7.06 12.12
C ARG A 451 13.73 -6.20 10.89
N MET A 452 13.30 -4.93 10.85
CA MET A 452 13.67 -4.01 9.78
C MET A 452 15.17 -3.70 9.78
N LEU A 453 15.79 -3.53 10.96
CA LEU A 453 17.25 -3.37 11.06
C LEU A 453 17.99 -4.67 10.68
N LYS A 454 17.52 -5.84 11.10
CA LYS A 454 18.09 -7.14 10.70
C LYS A 454 18.06 -7.34 9.18
N ALA A 455 17.01 -6.87 8.51
CA ALA A 455 16.92 -6.85 7.05
C ALA A 455 17.94 -5.87 6.41
N ALA A 456 18.13 -4.68 7.00
CA ALA A 456 19.14 -3.71 6.55
C ALA A 456 20.59 -4.14 6.80
N LEU A 457 20.84 -5.04 7.76
CA LEU A 457 22.17 -5.62 8.00
C LEU A 457 22.46 -6.85 7.12
N TYR A 458 21.52 -7.25 6.26
CA TYR A 458 21.61 -8.47 5.47
C TYR A 458 22.40 -8.27 4.16
N PRO A 459 23.24 -9.22 3.71
CA PRO A 459 24.02 -9.08 2.47
C PRO A 459 23.18 -8.77 1.22
N HIS A 460 23.74 -7.94 0.33
CA HIS A 460 23.12 -7.56 -0.94
C HIS A 460 23.28 -8.66 -2.00
N VAL A 461 22.35 -9.62 -2.02
CA VAL A 461 22.22 -10.60 -3.10
C VAL A 461 21.31 -10.03 -4.20
N LYS A 462 21.77 -10.05 -5.45
CA LYS A 462 21.14 -9.36 -6.60
C LYS A 462 20.86 -10.26 -7.81
N ASP A 463 21.26 -11.52 -7.77
CA ASP A 463 21.27 -12.45 -8.91
C ASP A 463 20.22 -13.57 -8.79
N TYR A 464 19.15 -13.31 -8.05
CA TYR A 464 18.07 -14.27 -7.86
C TYR A 464 17.37 -14.62 -9.19
N ARG A 465 17.20 -15.91 -9.47
CA ARG A 465 16.59 -16.48 -10.69
C ARG A 465 15.62 -17.60 -10.33
N LEU A 466 14.60 -17.84 -11.16
CA LEU A 466 13.48 -18.74 -10.83
C LEU A 466 13.16 -19.70 -11.99
N GLU A 467 13.79 -20.88 -11.99
CA GLU A 467 13.65 -21.91 -13.03
C GLU A 467 12.34 -22.70 -12.89
N VAL A 468 11.70 -23.05 -14.01
CA VAL A 468 10.41 -23.77 -14.04
C VAL A 468 10.60 -25.12 -14.71
N ALA A 469 10.29 -26.21 -14.01
CA ALA A 469 10.33 -27.56 -14.56
C ALA A 469 8.94 -28.02 -15.01
N TYR A 470 8.85 -28.59 -16.21
CA TYR A 470 7.61 -29.12 -16.80
C TYR A 470 7.56 -30.66 -16.77
N ASP A 471 6.38 -31.24 -17.00
CA ASP A 471 6.24 -32.69 -17.18
C ASP A 471 6.41 -33.11 -18.67
N GLU A 472 7.29 -34.12 -18.84
CA GLU A 472 7.70 -34.87 -20.04
C GLU A 472 8.80 -34.26 -20.95
N VAL A 473 9.90 -35.04 -21.08
CA VAL A 473 11.20 -34.82 -21.76
C VAL A 473 12.16 -33.86 -21.02
N ASP A 474 13.46 -34.19 -21.02
CA ASP A 474 14.57 -33.50 -20.30
C ASP A 474 14.93 -32.09 -20.85
N ASP A 475 13.94 -31.32 -21.30
CA ASP A 475 14.12 -29.92 -21.69
C ASP A 475 14.02 -29.03 -20.43
N PHE A 476 15.16 -28.87 -19.74
CA PHE A 476 15.33 -27.83 -18.72
C PHE A 476 15.32 -26.45 -19.40
N GLU A 477 14.17 -25.79 -19.43
CA GLU A 477 14.05 -24.38 -19.84
C GLU A 477 14.65 -23.52 -18.71
N MET A 478 15.96 -23.26 -18.78
CA MET A 478 16.66 -22.42 -17.80
C MET A 478 16.04 -21.03 -17.80
N VAL A 479 15.56 -20.59 -16.63
CA VAL A 479 15.28 -19.16 -16.40
C VAL A 479 16.59 -18.47 -16.05
N GLU A 480 17.48 -18.44 -17.03
CA GLU A 480 18.22 -17.20 -17.23
C GLU A 480 17.22 -16.10 -17.58
N SER A 481 17.61 -14.84 -17.41
CA SER A 481 17.08 -13.79 -18.29
C SER A 481 17.57 -14.06 -19.71
N GLU A 482 16.99 -15.08 -20.34
CA GLU A 482 17.19 -15.38 -21.76
C GLU A 482 16.66 -14.21 -22.57
N THR A 483 17.52 -13.21 -22.79
CA THR A 483 18.39 -13.05 -23.98
C THR A 483 18.22 -14.09 -25.12
N SER A 484 17.04 -14.67 -25.25
CA SER A 484 16.48 -15.09 -26.52
C SER A 484 16.60 -13.89 -27.44
N THR A 485 17.17 -14.10 -28.62
CA THR A 485 17.26 -13.10 -29.66
C THR A 485 15.84 -12.80 -30.15
N GLN A 486 15.16 -11.91 -29.41
CA GLN A 486 13.92 -11.27 -29.79
C GLN A 486 14.23 -10.40 -30.99
N THR A 487 14.23 -11.06 -32.14
CA THR A 487 14.09 -10.39 -33.41
C THR A 487 12.66 -9.89 -33.37
N ALA A 488 12.44 -8.59 -33.13
CA ALA A 488 11.18 -8.01 -33.54
C ALA A 488 10.98 -8.44 -34.98
N ALA A 489 9.85 -9.08 -35.27
CA ALA A 489 9.56 -9.45 -36.64
C ALA A 489 9.64 -8.16 -37.43
N SER A 490 10.67 -8.03 -38.29
CA SER A 490 10.68 -6.97 -39.29
C SER A 490 9.31 -7.01 -39.91
N PRO A 491 8.56 -5.89 -40.00
CA PRO A 491 7.29 -5.92 -40.70
C PRO A 491 7.58 -6.59 -42.03
N THR A 492 6.87 -7.68 -42.33
CA THR A 492 7.08 -8.42 -43.57
C THR A 492 6.70 -7.45 -44.67
N ASP A 493 7.70 -6.70 -45.15
CA ASP A 493 7.52 -5.58 -46.06
C ASP A 493 6.80 -6.20 -47.25
N PRO A 494 5.52 -5.85 -47.49
CA PRO A 494 4.58 -6.75 -48.16
C PRO A 494 4.80 -6.69 -49.68
N GLN A 495 5.96 -7.21 -50.10
CA GLN A 495 6.80 -6.77 -51.22
C GLN A 495 6.20 -5.55 -51.92
N GLY A 496 6.34 -4.39 -51.26
CA GLY A 496 5.50 -3.23 -51.51
C GLY A 496 5.39 -2.96 -53.00
N VAL A 497 4.20 -3.23 -53.57
CA VAL A 497 3.90 -2.84 -54.95
C VAL A 497 4.23 -1.36 -55.04
N PRO A 498 5.17 -0.94 -55.92
CA PRO A 498 5.73 0.40 -55.85
C PRO A 498 4.62 1.42 -55.96
N ILE A 499 4.36 2.12 -54.85
CA ILE A 499 3.25 3.05 -54.73
C ILE A 499 3.47 4.14 -55.79
N SER A 500 2.53 4.26 -56.73
CA SER A 500 2.64 5.27 -57.77
C SER A 500 2.70 6.65 -57.13
N LEU A 501 3.80 7.39 -57.37
CA LEU A 501 3.92 8.80 -57.00
C LEU A 501 2.87 9.69 -57.69
N PHE A 502 2.09 9.12 -58.62
CA PHE A 502 1.00 9.79 -59.31
C PHE A 502 -0.18 8.82 -59.51
N ASP A 503 -1.03 8.70 -58.49
CA ASP A 503 -2.34 8.05 -58.61
C ASP A 503 -3.41 9.11 -58.93
N LYS A 504 -4.09 8.94 -60.07
CA LYS A 504 -5.18 9.83 -60.52
C LYS A 504 -6.50 9.58 -59.80
N ALA A 505 -6.61 8.47 -59.07
CA ALA A 505 -7.78 8.11 -58.27
C ALA A 505 -7.62 8.42 -56.77
N ALA A 506 -6.45 8.93 -56.35
CA ALA A 506 -6.21 9.30 -54.97
C ALA A 506 -7.12 10.47 -54.53
N ASP A 507 -8.04 10.18 -53.62
CA ASP A 507 -8.88 11.20 -52.99
C ASP A 507 -8.08 11.97 -51.93
N LEU A 508 -7.51 13.11 -52.36
CA LEU A 508 -6.80 14.05 -51.49
C LEU A 508 -7.74 14.90 -50.61
N SER A 509 -9.06 14.69 -50.68
CA SER A 509 -10.05 15.43 -49.87
C SER A 509 -10.57 14.65 -48.66
N GLY A 510 -10.33 13.34 -48.61
CA GLY A 510 -10.56 12.53 -47.41
C GLY A 510 -9.49 12.81 -46.34
N THR A 511 -9.91 12.89 -45.08
CA THR A 511 -8.95 12.67 -43.98
C THR A 511 -8.33 11.28 -44.15
N PRO A 512 -7.01 11.10 -43.94
CA PRO A 512 -6.41 9.77 -43.98
C PRO A 512 -7.19 8.85 -43.05
N ASN A 513 -7.39 7.61 -43.50
CA ASN A 513 -8.24 6.65 -42.81
C ASN A 513 -7.51 6.17 -41.54
N GLU A 514 -7.59 6.98 -40.48
CA GLU A 514 -7.08 6.63 -39.15
C GLU A 514 -7.75 5.34 -38.71
N GLY A 515 -7.01 4.23 -38.83
CA GLY A 515 -7.41 2.97 -38.23
C GLY A 515 -7.71 3.20 -36.76
N THR A 516 -8.79 2.59 -36.26
CA THR A 516 -9.33 2.85 -34.91
C THR A 516 -8.44 2.42 -33.75
N ASP A 517 -7.18 2.06 -34.02
CA ASP A 517 -6.16 1.71 -33.05
C ASP A 517 -5.15 2.86 -32.91
N ARG A 518 -5.15 3.48 -31.72
CA ARG A 518 -4.24 4.57 -31.33
C ARG A 518 -2.77 4.21 -31.52
N TYR A 519 -2.42 2.92 -31.46
CA TYR A 519 -1.05 2.43 -31.42
C TYR A 519 -0.55 1.92 -32.78
N ALA A 520 -1.31 2.11 -33.86
CA ALA A 520 -0.96 1.60 -35.20
C ALA A 520 0.38 2.15 -35.75
N HIS A 521 0.89 3.27 -35.22
CA HIS A 521 2.19 3.84 -35.57
C HIS A 521 3.37 3.31 -34.73
N LEU A 522 3.13 2.42 -33.77
CA LEU A 522 4.17 1.83 -32.91
C LEU A 522 4.66 0.49 -33.47
N PRO A 523 5.94 0.14 -33.27
CA PRO A 523 6.46 -1.18 -33.65
C PRO A 523 5.69 -2.29 -32.93
N VAL A 524 5.40 -3.39 -33.63
CA VAL A 524 4.78 -4.57 -33.03
C VAL A 524 5.89 -5.35 -32.30
N VAL A 525 5.79 -5.40 -30.97
CA VAL A 525 6.73 -6.14 -30.12
C VAL A 525 6.07 -7.48 -29.79
N ALA A 526 6.78 -8.59 -30.04
CA ALA A 526 6.28 -9.91 -29.68
C ALA A 526 6.26 -10.06 -28.15
N VAL A 527 5.10 -10.43 -27.60
CA VAL A 527 4.95 -10.66 -26.16
C VAL A 527 5.66 -11.98 -25.78
N PRO A 528 6.48 -12.01 -24.72
CA PRO A 528 7.09 -13.24 -24.23
C PRO A 528 6.05 -14.32 -23.88
N LYS A 529 6.40 -15.60 -24.09
CA LYS A 529 5.59 -16.74 -23.62
C LYS A 529 5.47 -16.79 -22.09
N LEU A 530 6.51 -16.32 -21.40
CA LEU A 530 6.60 -16.23 -19.95
C LEU A 530 6.82 -14.77 -19.57
N ILE A 531 5.90 -14.18 -18.79
CA ILE A 531 6.12 -12.86 -18.17
C ILE A 531 6.26 -13.08 -16.67
N GLN A 532 7.46 -12.82 -16.14
CA GLN A 532 7.73 -12.82 -14.71
C GLN A 532 7.42 -11.44 -14.12
N ALA A 533 6.79 -11.41 -12.94
CA ALA A 533 6.55 -10.21 -12.16
C ALA A 533 6.76 -10.50 -10.66
N PRO A 534 7.81 -9.94 -10.00
CA PRO A 534 8.74 -8.96 -10.53
C PRO A 534 9.76 -9.55 -11.53
N HIS A 535 10.03 -8.82 -12.61
CA HIS A 535 10.93 -9.22 -13.71
C HIS A 535 12.36 -9.43 -13.23
N VAL A 536 12.85 -8.55 -12.34
CA VAL A 536 14.05 -8.80 -11.53
C VAL A 536 13.60 -9.08 -10.10
N ILE A 537 13.95 -10.24 -9.57
CA ILE A 537 13.57 -10.63 -8.20
C ILE A 537 14.32 -9.72 -7.22
N PRO A 538 13.63 -8.95 -6.36
CA PRO A 538 14.27 -8.05 -5.40
C PRO A 538 15.02 -8.85 -4.32
N PRO A 539 15.92 -8.20 -3.56
CA PRO A 539 16.66 -8.87 -2.49
C PRO A 539 15.73 -9.62 -1.53
N LEU A 540 15.98 -10.91 -1.35
CA LEU A 540 15.25 -11.74 -0.40
C LEU A 540 15.71 -11.39 1.01
N LEU A 541 14.76 -10.93 1.83
CA LEU A 541 15.01 -10.48 3.19
C LEU A 541 14.38 -11.46 4.18
N PRO A 542 15.09 -11.87 5.26
CA PRO A 542 14.54 -12.75 6.28
C PRO A 542 13.21 -12.22 6.84
N PHE A 543 12.31 -13.14 7.21
CA PHE A 543 10.98 -12.86 7.78
C PHE A 543 9.98 -12.13 6.87
N ASN A 544 10.40 -11.65 5.70
CA ASN A 544 9.52 -11.01 4.74
C ASN A 544 9.01 -12.01 3.71
N ARG A 545 7.68 -12.16 3.59
CA ARG A 545 7.10 -12.97 2.50
C ARG A 545 7.48 -12.37 1.15
N THR A 546 8.13 -13.17 0.30
CA THR A 546 8.37 -12.85 -1.11
C THR A 546 7.32 -13.55 -1.95
N THR A 547 6.85 -12.86 -2.99
CA THR A 547 5.94 -13.41 -4.00
C THR A 547 6.49 -13.10 -5.39
N VAL A 548 6.52 -14.12 -6.26
CA VAL A 548 6.84 -14.00 -7.69
C VAL A 548 5.70 -14.61 -8.48
N TYR A 549 5.23 -13.89 -9.49
CA TYR A 549 4.20 -14.33 -10.43
C TYR A 549 4.81 -14.65 -11.79
N LEU A 550 4.24 -15.66 -12.44
CA LEU A 550 4.59 -16.10 -13.78
C LEU A 550 3.31 -16.21 -14.60
N LEU A 551 3.12 -15.31 -15.56
CA LEU A 551 2.06 -15.42 -16.57
C LEU A 551 2.56 -16.33 -17.69
N LEU A 552 1.89 -17.46 -17.86
CA LEU A 552 2.19 -18.52 -18.83
C LEU A 552 1.25 -18.39 -20.03
N GLY A 553 1.81 -18.04 -21.19
CA GLY A 553 1.11 -17.94 -22.47
C GLY A 553 1.34 -19.16 -23.36
N ASP A 554 0.24 -19.74 -23.85
CA ASP A 554 0.21 -20.80 -24.88
C ASP A 554 1.07 -22.05 -24.58
N SER A 555 1.31 -22.34 -23.30
CA SER A 555 2.01 -23.54 -22.84
C SER A 555 1.06 -24.74 -22.77
N SER A 556 1.29 -25.75 -23.62
CA SER A 556 0.65 -27.07 -23.56
C SER A 556 1.03 -27.86 -22.30
N HIS A 557 2.14 -27.51 -21.67
CA HIS A 557 2.73 -28.23 -20.54
C HIS A 557 2.35 -27.59 -19.21
N THR A 558 2.08 -28.42 -18.21
CA THR A 558 1.87 -27.97 -16.82
C THR A 558 3.19 -28.00 -16.06
N PRO A 559 3.59 -26.91 -15.37
CA PRO A 559 4.77 -26.91 -14.53
C PRO A 559 4.56 -27.77 -13.28
N LYS A 560 5.60 -28.53 -12.94
CA LYS A 560 5.65 -29.55 -11.87
C LYS A 560 6.31 -29.01 -10.60
N SER A 561 7.39 -28.26 -10.78
CA SER A 561 8.17 -27.64 -9.70
C SER A 561 8.83 -26.37 -10.20
N VAL A 562 9.19 -25.50 -9.25
CA VAL A 562 9.93 -24.26 -9.49
C VAL A 562 11.15 -24.26 -8.59
N THR A 563 12.30 -23.89 -9.14
CA THR A 563 13.56 -23.83 -8.40
C THR A 563 14.08 -22.40 -8.37
N LEU A 564 14.23 -21.86 -7.17
CA LEU A 564 14.85 -20.55 -6.97
C LEU A 564 16.35 -20.72 -6.77
N HIS A 565 17.14 -19.91 -7.47
CA HIS A 565 18.59 -19.83 -7.43
C HIS A 565 19.05 -18.44 -7.01
N GLY A 566 20.26 -18.33 -6.46
CA GLY A 566 20.99 -17.07 -6.26
C GLY A 566 22.41 -17.34 -5.76
N SER A 567 23.27 -16.32 -5.69
CA SER A 567 24.66 -16.47 -5.23
C SER A 567 24.96 -15.53 -4.06
N CYS A 568 25.51 -16.07 -2.99
CA CYS A 568 26.07 -15.27 -1.90
C CYS A 568 27.59 -15.51 -1.78
N PRO A 569 28.35 -14.65 -1.07
CA PRO A 569 29.79 -14.86 -0.84
C PRO A 569 30.16 -16.18 -0.15
N GLU A 570 29.18 -16.83 0.50
CA GLU A 570 29.35 -18.09 1.24
C GLU A 570 29.01 -19.33 0.38
N GLY A 571 28.32 -19.17 -0.76
CA GLY A 571 27.95 -20.25 -1.67
C GLY A 571 26.68 -19.99 -2.51
N PRO A 572 26.29 -20.93 -3.38
CA PRO A 572 25.03 -20.85 -4.12
C PRO A 572 23.83 -21.15 -3.20
N LEU A 573 22.78 -20.35 -3.34
CA LEU A 573 21.48 -20.52 -2.71
C LEU A 573 20.56 -21.29 -3.66
N ARG A 574 19.82 -22.28 -3.15
CA ARG A 574 18.84 -23.07 -3.92
C ARG A 574 17.61 -23.39 -3.07
N LEU A 575 16.41 -23.27 -3.65
CA LEU A 575 15.15 -23.69 -3.05
C LEU A 575 14.21 -24.31 -4.11
N ASP A 576 13.94 -25.60 -4.00
CA ASP A 576 13.00 -26.33 -4.84
C ASP A 576 11.57 -26.32 -4.23
N ILE A 577 10.55 -26.01 -5.04
CA ILE A 577 9.14 -25.86 -4.60
C ILE A 577 8.22 -26.63 -5.56
N HIS A 578 7.37 -27.52 -5.03
CA HIS A 578 6.38 -28.24 -5.85
C HIS A 578 5.15 -27.39 -6.18
N VAL A 579 4.71 -27.43 -7.43
CA VAL A 579 3.52 -26.73 -7.91
C VAL A 579 2.26 -27.50 -7.53
N LYS A 580 1.30 -26.81 -6.90
CA LYS A 580 -0.05 -27.29 -6.65
C LYS A 580 -1.01 -26.59 -7.61
N ARG A 581 -2.04 -27.29 -8.10
CA ARG A 581 -3.08 -26.66 -8.92
C ARG A 581 -4.28 -26.27 -8.06
N ILE A 582 -4.82 -25.07 -8.31
CA ILE A 582 -6.11 -24.61 -7.77
C ILE A 582 -7.01 -24.19 -8.94
N ASP A 583 -8.29 -24.49 -8.81
CA ASP A 583 -9.35 -24.01 -9.70
C ASP A 583 -10.24 -23.03 -8.89
N ASP A 584 -9.82 -21.75 -8.78
CA ASP A 584 -10.58 -20.67 -8.11
C ASP A 584 -11.54 -20.00 -9.13
N PRO A 585 -12.85 -19.94 -8.84
CA PRO A 585 -13.83 -19.33 -9.75
C PRO A 585 -13.64 -17.82 -9.98
N ASN A 586 -12.87 -17.12 -9.15
CA ASN A 586 -12.62 -15.69 -9.30
C ASN A 586 -11.38 -15.36 -10.15
N HIS A 587 -10.58 -16.37 -10.56
CA HIS A 587 -9.32 -16.21 -11.28
C HIS A 587 -8.36 -15.22 -10.59
N THR A 588 -8.25 -15.33 -9.27
CA THR A 588 -7.57 -14.35 -8.41
C THR A 588 -6.06 -14.31 -8.66
N ILE A 589 -5.43 -15.46 -8.90
CA ILE A 589 -3.97 -15.50 -9.16
C ILE A 589 -3.66 -14.87 -10.52
N ASN A 590 -4.48 -15.11 -11.56
CA ASN A 590 -4.34 -14.50 -12.87
C ASN A 590 -4.48 -12.97 -12.81
N THR A 591 -5.50 -12.46 -12.10
CA THR A 591 -5.71 -11.01 -11.95
C THR A 591 -4.61 -10.32 -11.13
N LEU A 592 -4.13 -10.95 -10.04
CA LEU A 592 -2.97 -10.45 -9.28
C LEU A 592 -1.67 -10.45 -10.11
N SER A 593 -1.42 -11.53 -10.86
CA SER A 593 -0.24 -11.64 -11.75
C SER A 593 -0.24 -10.54 -12.82
N ALA A 594 -1.38 -10.33 -13.48
CA ALA A 594 -1.55 -9.26 -14.48
C ALA A 594 -1.44 -7.87 -13.87
N LYS A 595 -2.00 -7.64 -12.66
CA LYS A 595 -1.83 -6.39 -11.92
C LYS A 595 -0.37 -6.13 -11.58
N ARG A 596 0.38 -7.13 -11.13
CA ARG A 596 1.79 -6.99 -10.76
C ARG A 596 2.67 -6.71 -11.98
N ALA A 597 2.46 -7.42 -13.09
CA ALA A 597 3.15 -7.16 -14.36
C ALA A 597 2.85 -5.75 -14.91
N ALA A 598 1.59 -5.29 -14.82
CA ALA A 598 1.21 -3.93 -15.19
C ALA A 598 1.84 -2.87 -14.27
N GLN A 599 1.89 -3.12 -12.96
CA GLN A 599 2.50 -2.21 -11.97
C GLN A 599 4.00 -2.03 -12.20
N GLU A 600 4.72 -3.10 -12.57
CA GLU A 600 6.14 -3.02 -12.91
C GLU A 600 6.40 -2.09 -14.10
N LEU A 601 5.61 -2.23 -15.17
CA LEU A 601 5.67 -1.36 -16.34
C LEU A 601 5.27 0.09 -16.01
N GLU A 602 4.27 0.29 -15.14
CA GLU A 602 3.87 1.61 -14.60
C GLU A 602 4.99 2.29 -13.80
N GLU A 603 5.83 1.52 -13.10
CA GLU A 603 6.97 1.96 -12.28
C GLU A 603 8.32 1.98 -13.04
N GLY A 604 8.30 1.84 -14.38
CA GLY A 604 9.50 1.93 -15.21
C GLY A 604 10.43 0.71 -15.16
N ARG A 605 9.90 -0.46 -14.73
CA ARG A 605 10.56 -1.77 -14.73
C ARG A 605 9.87 -2.73 -15.73
N GLY A 606 10.11 -4.04 -15.62
CA GLY A 606 9.46 -5.07 -16.43
C GLY A 606 10.19 -5.43 -17.73
N TRP A 607 9.70 -6.48 -18.38
CA TRP A 607 10.34 -7.16 -19.53
C TRP A 607 10.61 -6.26 -20.74
N LEU A 608 9.84 -5.19 -20.94
CA LEU A 608 9.96 -4.29 -22.10
C LEU A 608 11.28 -3.51 -22.11
N LEU A 609 11.98 -3.41 -20.98
CA LEU A 609 13.33 -2.83 -20.90
C LEU A 609 14.39 -3.70 -21.60
N ASP A 610 14.26 -5.02 -21.50
CA ASP A 610 15.18 -5.99 -22.08
C ASP A 610 14.82 -6.37 -23.52
N ALA A 611 13.62 -6.00 -23.98
CA ALA A 611 13.15 -6.23 -25.33
C ALA A 611 14.01 -5.49 -26.37
N ARG A 612 14.40 -6.20 -27.44
CA ARG A 612 15.29 -5.70 -28.49
C ARG A 612 14.63 -5.75 -29.86
N GLU A 613 15.16 -4.96 -30.77
CA GLU A 613 14.89 -5.08 -32.20
C GLU A 613 16.23 -5.23 -32.93
N GLY A 614 16.57 -6.48 -33.28
CA GLY A 614 17.90 -6.81 -33.77
C GLY A 614 18.92 -6.73 -32.64
N THR A 615 19.89 -5.82 -32.75
CA THR A 615 20.95 -5.65 -31.75
C THR A 615 20.68 -4.54 -30.72
N GLU A 616 19.74 -3.63 -31.01
CA GLU A 616 19.49 -2.44 -30.18
C GLU A 616 18.30 -2.65 -29.22
N PRO A 617 18.37 -2.14 -27.97
CA PRO A 617 17.22 -2.10 -27.08
C PRO A 617 16.08 -1.25 -27.66
N ILE A 618 14.83 -1.71 -27.52
CA ILE A 618 13.65 -0.97 -28.00
C ILE A 618 13.54 0.39 -27.29
N LYS A 619 13.94 0.47 -26.02
CA LYS A 619 14.01 1.71 -25.24
C LYS A 619 14.91 2.77 -25.87
N ASP A 620 16.05 2.38 -26.44
CA ASP A 620 17.00 3.34 -27.02
C ASP A 620 16.52 3.80 -28.40
N LYS A 621 16.13 2.82 -29.24
CA LYS A 621 15.65 3.06 -30.61
C LYS A 621 14.34 3.85 -30.68
N TYR A 622 13.43 3.64 -29.72
CA TYR A 622 12.13 4.31 -29.64
C TYR A 622 11.98 5.18 -28.39
N SER A 623 13.07 5.73 -27.87
CA SER A 623 13.10 6.53 -26.63
C SER A 623 12.00 7.60 -26.54
N SER A 624 11.70 8.32 -27.62
CA SER A 624 10.64 9.35 -27.65
C SER A 624 9.20 8.81 -27.65
N ARG A 625 8.99 7.49 -27.75
CA ARG A 625 7.67 6.81 -27.76
C ARG A 625 7.63 5.57 -26.87
N PHE A 626 8.63 5.35 -26.02
CA PHE A 626 8.69 4.19 -25.13
C PHE A 626 7.49 4.18 -24.17
N ASP A 627 7.08 5.35 -23.67
CA ASP A 627 5.89 5.52 -22.83
C ASP A 627 4.59 5.02 -23.52
N GLU A 628 4.47 5.19 -24.84
CA GLU A 628 3.31 4.71 -25.61
C GLU A 628 3.36 3.18 -25.80
N LEU A 629 4.55 2.59 -25.88
CA LEU A 629 4.73 1.13 -25.92
C LEU A 629 4.39 0.49 -24.55
N VAL A 630 4.80 1.15 -23.46
CA VAL A 630 4.41 0.81 -22.08
C VAL A 630 2.88 0.91 -21.93
N GLU A 631 2.27 2.04 -22.34
CA GLU A 631 0.81 2.22 -22.30
C GLU A 631 0.09 1.10 -23.06
N ARG A 632 0.53 0.76 -24.28
CA ARG A 632 -0.08 -0.32 -25.08
C ARG A 632 -0.05 -1.67 -24.36
N GLU A 633 1.08 -2.06 -23.78
CA GLU A 633 1.21 -3.35 -23.09
C GLU A 633 0.41 -3.39 -21.78
N VAL A 634 0.38 -2.29 -21.02
CA VAL A 634 -0.43 -2.19 -19.80
C VAL A 634 -1.94 -2.14 -20.11
N VAL A 635 -2.33 -1.57 -21.26
CA VAL A 635 -3.71 -1.65 -21.79
C VAL A 635 -4.06 -3.07 -22.22
N ARG A 636 -3.12 -3.79 -22.85
CA ARG A 636 -3.31 -5.22 -23.19
C ARG A 636 -3.54 -6.04 -21.92
N LEU A 637 -2.65 -5.96 -20.92
CA LEU A 637 -2.79 -6.68 -19.64
C LEU A 637 -4.10 -6.32 -18.91
N GLY A 638 -4.45 -5.04 -18.85
CA GLY A 638 -5.68 -4.59 -18.18
C GLY A 638 -6.96 -5.09 -18.86
N THR A 639 -7.01 -5.11 -20.20
CA THR A 639 -8.17 -5.59 -20.95
C THR A 639 -8.24 -7.13 -21.00
N ASP A 640 -7.12 -7.82 -21.18
CA ASP A 640 -7.01 -9.29 -21.21
C ASP A 640 -7.47 -9.96 -19.91
N TYR A 641 -7.15 -9.36 -18.76
CA TYR A 641 -7.39 -9.92 -17.42
C TYR A 641 -8.45 -9.14 -16.62
N GLN A 642 -9.13 -8.17 -17.24
CA GLN A 642 -10.14 -7.31 -16.60
C GLN A 642 -9.64 -6.61 -15.31
N VAL A 643 -8.45 -6.01 -15.40
CA VAL A 643 -7.77 -5.31 -14.29
C VAL A 643 -7.80 -3.79 -14.50
N ALA A 644 -8.29 -3.04 -13.50
CA ALA A 644 -8.15 -1.58 -13.48
C ALA A 644 -6.73 -1.14 -13.13
N ASN A 645 -6.20 -0.18 -13.89
CA ASN A 645 -4.82 0.32 -13.75
C ASN A 645 -4.75 1.81 -14.17
N LYS A 646 -3.56 2.40 -14.33
CA LYS A 646 -3.38 3.83 -14.67
C LYS A 646 -4.08 4.23 -15.98
N TRP A 647 -4.13 3.30 -16.94
CA TRP A 647 -4.61 3.48 -18.31
C TRP A 647 -5.86 2.64 -18.66
N CYS A 648 -6.38 1.82 -17.74
CA CYS A 648 -7.58 1.00 -17.89
C CYS A 648 -8.64 1.34 -16.84
N SER A 649 -9.92 1.25 -17.20
CA SER A 649 -11.03 1.62 -16.31
C SER A 649 -12.26 0.76 -16.60
N PHE A 650 -13.04 0.41 -15.58
CA PHE A 650 -14.30 -0.29 -15.81
C PHE A 650 -15.36 0.71 -16.27
N VAL A 651 -16.07 0.38 -17.34
CA VAL A 651 -17.27 1.11 -17.77
C VAL A 651 -18.48 0.19 -17.72
N ALA A 652 -19.53 0.64 -17.04
CA ALA A 652 -20.80 -0.04 -16.89
C ALA A 652 -21.89 0.80 -17.57
N VAL A 653 -22.63 0.23 -18.51
CA VAL A 653 -23.69 0.95 -19.24
C VAL A 653 -24.96 0.11 -19.28
N GLU A 654 -26.11 0.78 -19.08
CA GLU A 654 -27.44 0.20 -19.26
C GLU A 654 -27.58 -0.47 -20.64
N GLN A 655 -27.56 -1.80 -20.66
CA GLN A 655 -27.92 -2.58 -21.84
C GLN A 655 -29.43 -2.46 -22.08
N ARG A 656 -29.87 -2.38 -23.34
CA ARG A 656 -31.32 -2.43 -23.63
C ARG A 656 -31.80 -3.85 -23.38
N GLU A 657 -32.93 -3.99 -22.68
CA GLU A 657 -33.76 -5.18 -22.85
C GLU A 657 -34.05 -5.36 -24.35
N LYS A 658 -33.57 -6.46 -24.93
CA LYS A 658 -34.12 -6.94 -26.20
C LYS A 658 -35.53 -7.43 -25.87
N GLY A 659 -36.52 -6.62 -26.24
CA GLY A 659 -37.91 -6.88 -25.89
C GLY A 659 -38.34 -8.29 -26.30
N LYS A 660 -39.15 -8.93 -25.44
CA LYS A 660 -39.77 -10.22 -25.71
C LYS A 660 -40.60 -10.15 -27.00
N ILE A 661 -40.02 -10.60 -28.11
CA ILE A 661 -40.77 -11.10 -29.25
C ILE A 661 -40.93 -12.58 -29.00
N GLY A 662 -42.13 -13.00 -28.61
CA GLY A 662 -42.50 -14.40 -28.66
C GLY A 662 -42.97 -14.73 -30.07
N ASP A 663 -42.31 -15.70 -30.71
CA ASP A 663 -43.03 -16.73 -31.46
C ASP A 663 -42.20 -18.03 -31.50
N ASN A 664 -42.86 -19.15 -31.76
CA ASN A 664 -42.35 -20.51 -31.56
C ASN A 664 -41.42 -20.99 -32.69
N SER A 665 -40.39 -21.79 -32.37
CA SER A 665 -40.28 -23.21 -32.81
C SER A 665 -38.88 -23.83 -32.60
N SER A 666 -38.85 -25.17 -32.55
CA SER A 666 -37.68 -26.08 -32.50
C SER A 666 -36.71 -25.96 -31.31
N VAL A 667 -37.03 -26.73 -30.27
CA VAL A 667 -36.04 -27.40 -29.40
C VAL A 667 -35.86 -28.84 -29.94
N ASP A 668 -34.75 -29.49 -29.55
CA ASP A 668 -34.32 -30.87 -29.83
C ASP A 668 -33.63 -31.18 -31.17
N SER A 669 -32.57 -32.01 -31.20
CA SER A 669 -31.68 -32.47 -30.11
C SER A 669 -30.44 -33.22 -30.64
N SER A 670 -29.39 -33.26 -29.81
CA SER A 670 -28.36 -34.33 -29.77
C SER A 670 -27.37 -34.43 -30.96
N SER A 671 -26.21 -35.11 -30.85
CA SER A 671 -25.72 -35.99 -29.78
C SER A 671 -24.19 -35.90 -29.63
N ALA A 672 -23.70 -36.01 -28.39
CA ALA A 672 -22.38 -36.55 -28.12
C ALA A 672 -22.54 -38.05 -27.85
N THR A 673 -21.84 -38.89 -28.59
CA THR A 673 -21.80 -40.34 -28.38
C THR A 673 -20.67 -40.71 -27.44
N LEU A 674 -20.89 -41.67 -26.52
CA LEU A 674 -20.19 -42.98 -26.46
C LEU A 674 -20.39 -43.69 -25.10
N ARG A 675 -20.71 -45.00 -25.20
CA ARG A 675 -20.21 -46.19 -24.45
C ARG A 675 -19.48 -46.01 -23.09
N ASP A 676 -19.55 -46.94 -22.13
CA ASP A 676 -20.35 -48.16 -21.85
C ASP A 676 -19.95 -48.72 -20.45
N GLY A 677 -20.79 -49.52 -19.77
CA GLY A 677 -20.30 -50.56 -18.83
C GLY A 677 -20.57 -50.48 -17.30
N ARG A 678 -21.70 -51.07 -16.85
CA ARG A 678 -21.92 -51.88 -15.60
C ARG A 678 -21.80 -51.16 -14.22
N SER A 679 -22.51 -51.52 -13.13
CA SER A 679 -23.25 -52.75 -12.74
C SER A 679 -24.32 -52.54 -11.62
N GLY A 680 -25.35 -53.42 -11.54
CA GLY A 680 -26.25 -53.65 -10.37
C GLY A 680 -27.62 -52.95 -10.46
N SER A 681 -28.77 -53.66 -10.62
CA SER A 681 -29.63 -54.28 -9.58
C SER A 681 -30.08 -53.28 -8.50
N ASP A 682 -31.38 -53.02 -8.22
CA ASP A 682 -32.53 -53.94 -8.26
C ASP A 682 -33.90 -53.31 -8.63
N SER A 683 -34.85 -54.21 -8.83
CA SER A 683 -36.25 -54.19 -9.30
C SER A 683 -37.35 -53.38 -8.56
N CYS A 684 -38.54 -53.33 -9.20
CA CYS A 684 -39.91 -53.14 -8.64
C CYS A 684 -40.34 -51.70 -8.24
N GLU A 685 -41.61 -51.26 -8.32
CA GLU A 685 -42.84 -51.74 -8.98
C GLU A 685 -43.86 -50.57 -9.13
N ALA A 686 -45.05 -50.88 -9.66
CA ALA A 686 -46.24 -50.07 -9.97
C ALA A 686 -46.86 -49.27 -8.77
N GLU A 687 -47.98 -48.51 -8.81
CA GLU A 687 -49.21 -48.38 -9.62
C GLU A 687 -49.63 -46.87 -9.66
N GLN A 688 -50.31 -46.27 -10.66
CA GLN A 688 -51.65 -46.45 -11.25
C GLN A 688 -52.87 -45.95 -10.42
N SER A 689 -53.86 -45.36 -11.12
CA SER A 689 -55.17 -44.77 -10.74
C SER A 689 -55.23 -43.25 -10.53
N ASP A 690 -56.04 -42.39 -11.18
CA ASP A 690 -57.33 -42.42 -11.95
C ASP A 690 -58.57 -41.85 -11.21
N GLU A 691 -59.43 -41.22 -12.03
CA GLU A 691 -60.84 -40.72 -11.88
C GLU A 691 -61.23 -39.70 -10.75
N ASP A 692 -62.24 -38.81 -10.89
CA ASP A 692 -62.78 -38.01 -12.02
C ASP A 692 -63.77 -36.91 -11.49
N MET A 693 -64.29 -36.06 -12.40
CA MET A 693 -65.63 -35.41 -12.41
C MET A 693 -65.96 -34.09 -11.65
N GLY A 694 -66.61 -33.17 -12.42
CA GLY A 694 -67.86 -32.50 -12.01
C GLY A 694 -67.87 -30.96 -11.88
N THR A 695 -67.99 -30.13 -12.94
CA THR A 695 -69.21 -29.61 -13.64
C THR A 695 -70.24 -28.77 -12.84
N ASN A 696 -70.41 -27.48 -13.21
CA ASN A 696 -71.66 -26.72 -13.51
C ASN A 696 -71.43 -25.17 -13.53
N MET A 697 -71.72 -24.42 -14.60
CA MET A 697 -72.97 -23.67 -14.96
C MET A 697 -73.30 -22.47 -14.02
N PHE A 698 -73.72 -21.25 -14.43
CA PHE A 698 -74.46 -20.73 -15.63
C PHE A 698 -74.30 -19.18 -15.82
N ASP A 699 -74.50 -18.65 -17.05
CA ASP A 699 -74.99 -17.29 -17.50
C ASP A 699 -74.40 -15.96 -16.93
N SER A 700 -74.47 -14.75 -17.56
CA SER A 700 -75.10 -14.22 -18.80
C SER A 700 -74.42 -12.89 -19.24
N GLY A 701 -74.60 -12.43 -20.49
CA GLY A 701 -74.18 -11.09 -21.01
C GLY A 701 -75.37 -10.15 -21.30
N PRO A 702 -75.36 -9.25 -22.32
CA PRO A 702 -74.28 -8.46 -22.97
C PRO A 702 -74.68 -6.98 -23.26
N SER A 703 -73.81 -6.13 -23.84
CA SER A 703 -74.25 -5.03 -24.78
C SER A 703 -73.11 -4.44 -25.65
N ARG A 704 -73.46 -3.65 -26.68
CA ARG A 704 -72.64 -3.22 -27.84
C ARG A 704 -72.64 -1.70 -28.08
N ASN A 705 -71.78 -1.28 -29.03
CA ASN A 705 -71.79 -0.07 -29.90
C ASN A 705 -70.95 1.15 -29.45
N ALA A 706 -70.50 2.06 -30.34
CA ALA A 706 -70.04 1.95 -31.75
C ALA A 706 -69.45 3.31 -32.24
N LYS A 707 -68.35 3.27 -33.00
CA LYS A 707 -67.92 4.21 -34.08
C LYS A 707 -68.27 5.72 -34.00
N LYS A 708 -67.24 6.59 -34.11
CA LYS A 708 -67.09 7.47 -35.30
C LYS A 708 -65.69 8.10 -35.46
N ARG A 709 -65.29 8.32 -36.72
CA ARG A 709 -64.10 9.07 -37.17
C ARG A 709 -64.51 10.49 -37.56
N GLN A 710 -63.60 11.46 -37.46
CA GLN A 710 -63.50 12.53 -38.46
C GLN A 710 -62.06 13.09 -38.57
N LYS A 711 -61.71 13.60 -39.75
CA LYS A 711 -60.43 14.20 -40.17
C LYS A 711 -60.70 15.62 -40.71
N PHE A 712 -59.65 16.28 -41.24
CA PHE A 712 -59.58 17.65 -41.82
C PHE A 712 -59.32 18.75 -40.76
N SER A 713 -58.51 19.79 -40.99
CA SER A 713 -57.60 20.11 -42.12
C SER A 713 -56.69 21.31 -41.76
N ALA A 714 -55.49 21.40 -42.35
CA ALA A 714 -54.74 22.68 -42.46
C ALA A 714 -55.29 23.49 -43.67
N PRO A 715 -55.04 24.82 -43.78
CA PRO A 715 -53.82 25.25 -44.51
C PRO A 715 -53.23 26.67 -44.20
N THR A 716 -51.96 26.86 -44.62
CA THR A 716 -51.32 28.07 -45.24
C THR A 716 -51.37 29.49 -44.61
N SER A 717 -50.21 29.91 -44.06
CA SER A 717 -49.34 31.08 -44.44
C SER A 717 -49.90 32.43 -44.96
N PHE A 718 -49.27 33.57 -44.57
CA PHE A 718 -48.51 34.48 -45.47
C PHE A 718 -47.75 35.66 -44.77
N ARG A 719 -46.46 35.84 -45.15
CA ARG A 719 -45.58 37.07 -45.21
C ARG A 719 -45.41 38.06 -44.01
N ARG A 720 -44.42 38.99 -43.99
CA ARG A 720 -42.93 39.03 -44.24
C ARG A 720 -42.45 40.49 -44.43
N SER A 721 -41.56 41.01 -43.56
CA SER A 721 -40.63 42.15 -43.78
C SER A 721 -39.82 42.45 -42.51
N ALA A 722 -38.62 43.05 -42.51
CA ALA A 722 -37.50 43.10 -43.45
C ALA A 722 -36.25 43.62 -42.69
N MET A 723 -35.03 43.22 -43.07
CA MET A 723 -33.77 43.76 -42.49
C MET A 723 -33.28 45.00 -43.27
N PRO A 724 -32.21 45.66 -42.79
CA PRO A 724 -30.99 45.67 -43.61
C PRO A 724 -29.72 45.19 -42.88
N ARG A 725 -28.61 45.13 -43.63
CA ARG A 725 -27.46 44.22 -43.46
C ARG A 725 -26.14 44.98 -43.77
N LEU A 726 -24.99 44.30 -43.61
CA LEU A 726 -23.60 44.69 -43.97
C LEU A 726 -22.85 45.39 -42.81
N GLN A 727 -21.55 45.20 -42.57
CA GLN A 727 -20.52 44.39 -43.26
C GLN A 727 -19.32 44.14 -42.33
N ALA A 728 -18.71 42.94 -42.35
CA ALA A 728 -17.31 42.72 -41.95
C ALA A 728 -16.81 41.37 -42.49
N SER A 729 -15.59 41.36 -43.04
CA SER A 729 -14.90 40.18 -43.60
C SER A 729 -13.76 39.72 -42.65
N PRO A 730 -13.22 38.49 -42.77
CA PRO A 730 -12.29 37.95 -41.79
C PRO A 730 -10.88 38.54 -41.92
N GLY A 731 -10.22 38.78 -40.79
CA GLY A 731 -8.85 39.30 -40.71
C GLY A 731 -7.98 38.44 -39.80
N GLN A 732 -6.81 38.03 -40.32
CA GLN A 732 -5.78 37.30 -39.59
C GLN A 732 -5.06 38.21 -38.57
N PHE A 733 -4.45 37.62 -37.54
CA PHE A 733 -3.11 38.04 -37.14
C PHE A 733 -2.22 36.84 -36.84
N SER A 734 -0.97 36.92 -37.29
CA SER A 734 0.01 35.84 -37.27
C SER A 734 0.86 35.86 -36.00
N GLY A 735 1.52 34.73 -35.68
CA GLY A 735 2.39 34.60 -34.52
C GLY A 735 3.81 35.17 -34.71
N VAL A 736 4.57 35.11 -33.62
CA VAL A 736 6.03 35.30 -33.51
C VAL A 736 6.47 34.26 -32.47
N LEU A 737 7.11 33.15 -32.86
CA LEU A 737 8.55 32.96 -33.10
C LEU A 737 9.46 33.21 -31.88
N ILE A 738 10.30 32.21 -31.64
CA ILE A 738 11.29 32.10 -30.55
C ILE A 738 12.44 33.10 -30.78
N PRO A 739 13.37 33.27 -29.82
CA PRO A 739 14.64 32.59 -30.06
C PRO A 739 15.24 31.90 -28.82
N ASP A 740 15.67 30.65 -29.03
CA ASP A 740 16.82 30.12 -28.31
C ASP A 740 18.07 30.95 -28.63
N ASN A 741 18.86 31.24 -27.59
CA ASN A 741 20.31 31.23 -27.69
C ASN A 741 20.91 31.45 -26.30
N TYR A 742 21.66 30.45 -25.81
CA TYR A 742 23.06 30.70 -25.45
C TYR A 742 23.87 29.42 -25.66
N GLN A 743 24.86 29.51 -26.54
CA GLN A 743 25.80 28.43 -26.82
C GLN A 743 26.75 28.19 -25.64
N THR A 744 27.22 26.96 -25.55
CA THR A 744 28.48 26.62 -24.88
C THR A 744 29.65 27.36 -25.53
N GLY A 745 30.44 28.07 -24.72
CA GLY A 745 31.67 28.73 -25.14
C GLY A 745 32.60 28.91 -23.94
N GLY A 746 33.72 28.19 -23.93
CA GLY A 746 34.64 28.17 -22.78
C GLY A 746 35.60 29.37 -22.73
N GLY A 747 36.30 29.50 -21.60
CA GLY A 747 37.38 30.48 -21.41
C GLY A 747 37.50 30.92 -19.96
N GLY A 748 38.50 30.41 -19.23
CA GLY A 748 38.70 30.74 -17.81
C GLY A 748 39.38 32.09 -17.57
N GLY A 749 39.39 32.58 -16.32
CA GLY A 749 40.13 33.81 -15.99
C GLY A 749 39.88 34.43 -14.61
N ARG A 750 40.61 33.92 -13.60
CA ARG A 750 41.23 34.64 -12.45
C ARG A 750 40.66 35.99 -11.94
N GLY A 751 40.51 36.07 -10.60
CA GLY A 751 40.49 37.31 -9.79
C GLY A 751 39.21 37.42 -8.95
N ARG A 752 39.15 37.30 -7.61
CA ARG A 752 40.06 37.69 -6.50
C ARG A 752 40.24 39.20 -6.28
N ALA A 753 39.30 39.82 -5.56
CA ALA A 753 39.45 40.93 -4.59
C ALA A 753 38.03 41.32 -4.11
N THR A 754 37.56 41.25 -2.84
CA THR A 754 38.03 41.72 -1.51
C THR A 754 37.72 43.19 -1.17
N PHE A 755 37.00 43.39 -0.06
CA PHE A 755 36.70 44.66 0.66
C PHE A 755 35.88 45.72 -0.12
N GLY A 756 35.04 46.56 0.50
CA GLY A 756 34.59 46.64 1.90
C GLY A 756 34.38 48.09 2.39
N VAL A 757 33.52 48.25 3.41
CA VAL A 757 33.55 49.35 4.42
C VAL A 757 32.92 50.73 4.07
N THR A 758 32.09 51.23 5.01
CA THR A 758 31.55 52.62 5.21
C THR A 758 30.64 53.24 4.15
N GLY A 759 29.69 54.12 4.48
CA GLY A 759 29.24 54.59 5.80
C GLY A 759 28.81 56.08 5.83
N GLY A 760 27.80 56.42 6.63
CA GLY A 760 27.42 57.81 6.94
C GLY A 760 26.36 58.45 6.02
N GLY A 761 25.23 58.90 6.58
CA GLY A 761 24.18 59.62 5.85
C GLY A 761 23.84 60.97 6.51
N ARG A 762 22.73 61.62 6.10
CA ARG A 762 21.86 62.44 6.98
C ARG A 762 20.64 63.06 6.26
N GLY A 763 19.55 63.22 7.02
CA GLY A 763 18.32 63.98 6.69
C GLY A 763 17.08 63.08 6.51
N GLY A 764 15.91 63.32 7.14
CA GLY A 764 15.55 64.30 8.19
C GLY A 764 14.03 64.60 8.19
N GLY A 765 13.34 64.44 9.33
CA GLY A 765 11.89 64.69 9.53
C GLY A 765 11.03 63.40 9.54
N LEU A 766 10.43 62.93 10.66
CA LEU A 766 9.27 63.44 11.43
C LEU A 766 7.92 63.39 10.63
N GLY A 767 6.83 62.74 11.06
CA GLY A 767 6.58 61.83 12.20
C GLY A 767 5.08 61.49 12.44
N TYR A 768 4.81 60.41 13.20
CA TYR A 768 3.62 60.08 14.01
C TYR A 768 2.17 59.83 13.44
N SER A 769 1.76 58.55 13.51
CA SER A 769 0.70 57.97 14.39
C SER A 769 -0.84 58.19 14.21
N ALA A 770 -1.51 57.12 13.72
CA ALA A 770 -2.55 56.29 14.38
C ALA A 770 -3.98 56.77 14.84
N ARG A 771 -4.93 55.78 14.78
CA ARG A 771 -6.27 55.66 15.47
C ARG A 771 -7.46 56.47 14.86
N ARG A 772 -8.76 56.13 14.99
CA ARG A 772 -9.57 54.97 15.51
C ARG A 772 -11.06 55.12 15.07
N CYS A 773 -11.88 54.05 15.17
CA CYS A 773 -13.26 53.95 15.74
C CYS A 773 -14.08 52.80 15.10
N ARG A 774 -15.06 52.11 15.73
CA ARG A 774 -15.59 51.98 17.13
C ARG A 774 -16.43 50.67 17.18
N GLN A 775 -16.66 49.97 18.29
CA GLN A 775 -17.33 50.46 19.52
C GLN A 775 -16.67 50.08 20.87
N ALA A 776 -17.31 49.24 21.73
CA ALA A 776 -17.41 49.51 23.18
C ALA A 776 -17.46 48.20 24.05
N VAL A 777 -16.96 48.06 25.31
CA VAL A 777 -17.28 48.62 26.68
C VAL A 777 -18.28 47.73 27.46
N PRO A 778 -18.24 47.52 28.82
CA PRO A 778 -17.40 48.09 29.92
C PRO A 778 -16.53 47.07 30.76
N GLN A 779 -15.36 47.43 31.35
CA GLN A 779 -15.01 47.99 32.71
C GLN A 779 -15.04 46.98 33.89
N LEU A 780 -14.22 47.06 34.97
CA LEU A 780 -13.59 48.16 35.75
C LEU A 780 -12.12 47.84 36.21
N MET A 781 -11.15 48.78 36.10
CA MET A 781 -10.48 49.62 37.15
C MET A 781 -9.50 48.89 38.12
N ASP A 782 -8.17 49.13 38.05
CA ASP A 782 -7.35 50.26 38.63
C ASP A 782 -6.97 49.97 40.13
N LYS A 783 -5.76 50.24 40.68
CA LYS A 783 -4.72 51.23 40.35
C LYS A 783 -3.35 51.01 41.07
N ASP A 784 -2.33 51.70 40.56
CA ASP A 784 -1.01 52.19 41.07
C ASP A 784 -0.82 52.37 42.62
N CYS A 785 0.36 52.57 43.24
CA CYS A 785 1.72 52.94 42.76
C CYS A 785 2.83 52.65 43.82
N GLU A 786 4.10 52.90 43.49
CA GLU A 786 5.31 52.72 44.34
C GLU A 786 5.54 53.83 45.39
N THR A 787 6.30 53.58 46.48
CA THR A 787 7.63 54.22 46.80
C THR A 787 8.15 54.09 48.27
N PHE A 788 9.46 53.83 48.39
CA PHE A 788 10.46 54.31 49.39
C PHE A 788 10.45 54.05 50.94
N ARG A 789 11.54 53.35 51.36
CA ARG A 789 12.48 53.58 52.50
C ARG A 789 12.24 53.14 53.96
N ASP A 790 13.24 52.37 54.44
CA ASP A 790 13.96 52.34 55.74
C ASP A 790 13.23 52.37 57.09
N LEU A 791 13.55 51.38 57.94
CA LEU A 791 14.19 51.54 59.27
C LEU A 791 14.67 50.16 59.82
N GLY A 792 15.88 50.09 60.39
CA GLY A 792 16.33 49.01 61.30
C GLY A 792 16.05 49.39 62.77
N GLU A 793 16.51 48.70 63.82
CA GLU A 793 17.42 47.54 64.02
C GLU A 793 16.97 46.74 65.28
N ASP A 794 17.76 45.74 65.71
CA ASP A 794 17.70 44.97 66.98
C ASP A 794 16.52 43.98 67.18
N ASP A 795 16.64 42.86 67.91
CA ASP A 795 17.77 42.21 68.61
C ASP A 795 17.48 40.70 68.89
N GLY A 796 18.51 39.86 69.06
CA GLY A 796 18.39 38.52 69.68
C GLY A 796 18.97 37.32 68.90
N GLU A 797 19.93 36.61 69.51
CA GLU A 797 20.66 35.45 68.98
C GLU A 797 20.23 34.12 69.69
N TRP A 798 20.64 32.97 69.14
CA TRP A 798 20.66 31.58 69.67
C TRP A 798 19.53 30.62 69.26
N GLY A 799 19.93 29.55 68.54
CA GLY A 799 19.09 28.39 68.21
C GLY A 799 19.62 27.58 67.03
N SER A 800 20.53 26.64 67.27
CA SER A 800 21.06 25.72 66.25
C SER A 800 20.17 24.48 66.09
N ASP A 801 19.71 24.20 64.87
CA ASP A 801 19.20 22.88 64.45
C ASP A 801 19.45 22.67 62.95
N GLU A 802 19.87 21.46 62.56
CA GLU A 802 20.06 21.07 61.15
C GLU A 802 18.71 20.83 60.45
N PRO A 803 18.50 21.29 59.20
CA PRO A 803 17.36 20.86 58.40
C PRO A 803 17.64 19.48 57.76
N ALA A 804 16.75 18.53 58.02
CA ALA A 804 16.85 17.16 57.54
C ALA A 804 16.87 17.03 55.99
N GLU A 805 17.63 16.06 55.48
CA GLU A 805 17.61 15.69 54.06
C GLU A 805 16.23 15.19 53.63
N LEU A 806 15.63 15.81 52.60
CA LEU A 806 14.51 15.20 51.88
C LEU A 806 15.05 14.11 50.94
N SER A 807 14.51 12.90 51.08
CA SER A 807 14.81 11.78 50.20
C SER A 807 14.36 12.06 48.76
N ALA A 808 15.21 11.72 47.79
CA ALA A 808 14.91 11.82 46.35
C ALA A 808 13.69 10.97 45.96
N PRO A 809 12.94 11.34 44.89
CA PRO A 809 11.76 10.60 44.47
C PRO A 809 12.12 9.21 43.94
N GLU A 810 11.37 8.19 44.38
CA GLU A 810 11.52 6.82 43.90
C GLU A 810 11.15 6.70 42.41
N GLY A 811 11.96 5.95 41.66
CA GLY A 811 11.72 5.67 40.25
C GLY A 811 10.54 4.71 40.01
N PRO A 812 10.06 4.56 38.76
CA PRO A 812 8.88 3.76 38.46
C PRO A 812 9.09 2.27 38.75
N THR A 813 8.26 1.72 39.63
CA THR A 813 8.19 0.28 39.93
C THR A 813 7.46 -0.47 38.82
N ILE A 814 8.21 -1.23 38.02
CA ILE A 814 7.65 -2.08 36.96
C ILE A 814 7.14 -3.40 37.57
N PRO A 815 5.90 -3.84 37.30
CA PRO A 815 5.40 -5.11 37.83
C PRO A 815 6.12 -6.30 37.20
N THR A 816 6.77 -7.11 38.05
CA THR A 816 7.64 -8.25 37.68
C THR A 816 6.98 -9.35 36.84
N ASN A 817 5.65 -9.39 36.78
CA ASN A 817 4.89 -10.41 36.03
C ASN A 817 4.74 -10.13 34.52
N ASN A 818 5.27 -9.02 33.98
CA ASN A 818 5.19 -8.71 32.55
C ASN A 818 6.56 -8.85 31.87
N VAL A 819 6.84 -10.04 31.33
CA VAL A 819 8.11 -10.38 30.65
C VAL A 819 8.46 -9.37 29.55
N LEU A 820 7.49 -8.94 28.73
CA LEU A 820 7.73 -7.95 27.67
C LEU A 820 8.15 -6.58 28.23
N ALA A 821 7.56 -6.14 29.36
CA ALA A 821 7.97 -4.91 30.02
C ALA A 821 9.39 -5.02 30.61
N THR A 822 9.74 -6.17 31.19
CA THR A 822 11.10 -6.47 31.67
C THR A 822 12.11 -6.46 30.53
N VAL A 823 11.86 -7.17 29.42
CA VAL A 823 12.74 -7.18 28.23
C VAL A 823 12.99 -5.76 27.72
N ARG A 824 11.93 -4.95 27.59
CA ARG A 824 12.06 -3.54 27.19
C ARG A 824 12.93 -2.73 28.13
N ALA A 825 12.74 -2.86 29.44
CA ALA A 825 13.54 -2.16 30.42
C ALA A 825 15.02 -2.61 30.40
N LEU A 826 15.30 -3.90 30.17
CA LEU A 826 16.64 -4.43 30.00
C LEU A 826 17.32 -3.88 28.74
N VAL A 827 16.64 -3.88 27.58
CA VAL A 827 17.12 -3.19 26.36
C VAL A 827 17.35 -1.70 26.65
N ASP A 828 16.52 -1.09 27.49
CA ASP A 828 16.67 0.33 27.81
C ASP A 828 17.82 0.65 28.78
N LEU A 829 18.26 -0.32 29.58
CA LEU A 829 19.40 -0.25 30.50
C LEU A 829 20.74 -0.67 29.86
N GLN A 830 20.74 -1.22 28.64
CA GLN A 830 22.00 -1.64 27.98
C GLN A 830 22.90 -0.42 27.69
N SER A 831 24.20 -0.57 27.98
CA SER A 831 25.23 0.40 27.62
C SER A 831 25.52 0.40 26.11
N PHE A 832 26.26 1.40 25.63
CA PHE A 832 26.66 1.47 24.22
C PHE A 832 27.48 0.25 23.78
N ASP A 833 28.39 -0.24 24.63
CA ASP A 833 29.28 -1.37 24.32
C ASP A 833 28.57 -2.73 24.43
N GLY A 834 27.29 -2.76 24.84
CA GLY A 834 26.47 -3.97 24.92
C GLY A 834 26.34 -4.60 26.31
N HIS A 835 27.05 -4.08 27.32
CA HIS A 835 27.00 -4.62 28.68
C HIS A 835 25.90 -3.97 29.55
N TRP A 836 25.71 -4.52 30.74
CA TRP A 836 24.88 -3.93 31.80
C TRP A 836 25.70 -3.64 33.06
N GLU A 837 25.26 -2.66 33.84
CA GLU A 837 25.80 -2.35 35.16
C GLU A 837 24.80 -2.72 36.25
N TRP A 838 25.29 -3.11 37.43
CA TRP A 838 24.43 -3.54 38.54
C TRP A 838 23.80 -2.37 39.29
N THR A 839 22.80 -1.73 38.66
CA THR A 839 22.04 -0.61 39.23
C THR A 839 20.92 -1.08 40.16
N ASN A 840 20.44 -0.17 41.03
CA ASN A 840 19.23 -0.40 41.83
C ASN A 840 18.00 -0.77 40.98
N THR A 841 17.92 -0.27 39.74
CA THR A 841 16.86 -0.60 38.77
C THR A 841 17.05 -1.95 38.09
N LEU A 842 18.28 -2.46 37.96
CA LEU A 842 18.53 -3.80 37.42
C LEU A 842 18.23 -4.88 38.47
N SER A 843 18.57 -4.60 39.74
CA SER A 843 18.37 -5.54 40.86
C SER A 843 16.90 -5.87 41.17
N THR A 844 15.94 -5.07 40.71
CA THR A 844 14.50 -5.34 40.91
C THR A 844 13.92 -6.35 39.92
N PHE A 845 14.64 -6.72 38.85
CA PHE A 845 14.17 -7.71 37.87
C PHE A 845 14.52 -9.17 38.23
N PHE A 846 15.40 -9.38 39.21
CA PHE A 846 15.90 -10.70 39.58
C PHE A 846 15.61 -11.01 41.05
N ASP A 847 15.10 -12.21 41.33
CA ASP A 847 14.85 -12.65 42.70
C ASP A 847 16.16 -12.74 43.51
N SER A 848 16.07 -12.39 44.79
CA SER A 848 17.21 -12.36 45.72
C SER A 848 17.96 -13.70 45.82
N HIS A 849 17.27 -14.82 45.60
CA HIS A 849 17.87 -16.15 45.50
C HIS A 849 18.84 -16.24 44.31
N VAL A 850 18.37 -15.91 43.09
CA VAL A 850 19.17 -15.98 41.87
C VAL A 850 20.36 -15.02 41.94
N ILE A 851 20.18 -13.83 42.52
CA ILE A 851 21.28 -12.88 42.79
C ILE A 851 22.31 -13.49 43.75
N SER A 852 21.88 -14.21 44.80
CA SER A 852 22.80 -14.84 45.77
C SER A 852 23.58 -16.02 45.17
N GLU A 853 22.94 -16.79 44.29
CA GLU A 853 23.51 -17.94 43.60
C GLU A 853 24.50 -17.50 42.51
N ALA A 854 24.15 -16.45 41.74
CA ALA A 854 25.05 -15.80 40.80
C ALA A 854 26.30 -15.22 41.50
N LYS A 855 26.14 -14.57 42.67
CA LYS A 855 27.26 -14.08 43.49
C LYS A 855 28.11 -15.19 44.12
N SER A 856 27.66 -16.45 44.09
CA SER A 856 28.48 -17.60 44.49
C SER A 856 29.55 -17.97 43.45
N VAL A 857 29.38 -17.50 42.19
CA VAL A 857 30.38 -17.59 41.11
C VAL A 857 31.51 -16.58 41.37
N ARG A 858 32.32 -16.86 42.39
CA ARG A 858 33.44 -16.00 42.81
C ARG A 858 34.48 -15.87 41.70
N SER A 859 34.57 -14.68 41.11
CA SER A 859 35.76 -14.04 40.49
C SER A 859 35.41 -13.02 39.38
N ALA A 860 34.13 -12.86 39.02
CA ALA A 860 33.71 -11.89 38.00
C ALA A 860 33.57 -10.47 38.57
N GLU A 861 33.92 -9.46 37.76
CA GLU A 861 33.59 -8.05 38.03
C GLU A 861 32.07 -7.84 37.94
N ASP A 862 31.53 -6.84 38.65
CA ASP A 862 30.07 -6.62 38.75
C ASP A 862 29.40 -6.41 37.37
N GLN A 863 30.10 -5.82 36.39
CA GLN A 863 29.62 -5.66 35.00
C GLN A 863 29.55 -6.99 34.22
N LEU A 864 30.51 -7.89 34.43
CA LEU A 864 30.50 -9.24 33.84
C LEU A 864 29.33 -10.05 34.39
N LEU A 865 29.15 -10.03 35.72
CA LEU A 865 28.06 -10.72 36.39
C LEU A 865 26.69 -10.18 35.96
N ALA A 866 26.55 -8.85 35.87
CA ALA A 866 25.36 -8.18 35.37
C ALA A 866 24.97 -8.64 33.96
N THR A 867 25.94 -8.63 33.05
CA THR A 867 25.74 -8.94 31.63
C THR A 867 25.38 -10.41 31.42
N VAL A 868 26.08 -11.32 32.09
CA VAL A 868 25.79 -12.77 32.05
C VAL A 868 24.39 -13.09 32.63
N MET A 869 23.99 -12.42 33.71
CA MET A 869 22.66 -12.58 34.31
C MET A 869 21.52 -12.13 33.38
N VAL A 870 21.67 -10.97 32.74
CA VAL A 870 20.69 -10.48 31.76
C VAL A 870 20.61 -11.42 30.55
N LEU A 871 21.74 -11.85 30.00
CA LEU A 871 21.79 -12.80 28.89
C LEU A 871 21.12 -14.14 29.22
N ALA A 872 21.34 -14.67 30.42
CA ALA A 872 20.71 -15.92 30.87
C ALA A 872 19.19 -15.78 31.02
N TYR A 873 18.70 -14.67 31.60
CA TYR A 873 17.27 -14.40 31.70
C TYR A 873 16.61 -14.27 30.32
N LEU A 874 17.23 -13.52 29.40
CA LEU A 874 16.71 -13.35 28.05
C LEU A 874 16.58 -14.71 27.33
N LYS A 875 17.65 -15.52 27.34
CA LYS A 875 17.68 -16.84 26.68
C LYS A 875 16.74 -17.88 27.29
N THR A 876 16.49 -17.85 28.61
CA THR A 876 15.64 -18.85 29.29
C THR A 876 14.19 -18.40 29.45
N SER A 877 13.98 -17.20 29.98
CA SER A 877 12.69 -16.74 30.52
C SER A 877 11.95 -15.80 29.56
N ALA A 878 12.63 -15.26 28.53
CA ALA A 878 12.04 -14.38 27.51
C ALA A 878 12.16 -14.95 26.08
N SER A 879 12.23 -16.28 25.95
CA SER A 879 12.38 -16.97 24.66
C SER A 879 11.23 -16.71 23.66
N GLU A 880 10.00 -16.50 24.14
CA GLU A 880 8.85 -16.05 23.31
C GLU A 880 9.14 -14.71 22.60
N TYR A 881 10.00 -13.88 23.19
CA TYR A 881 10.36 -12.54 22.73
C TYR A 881 11.74 -12.49 22.06
N HIS A 882 12.29 -13.63 21.61
CA HIS A 882 13.64 -13.74 21.02
C HIS A 882 13.99 -12.59 20.06
N ASP A 883 13.14 -12.35 19.07
CA ASP A 883 13.34 -11.32 18.04
C ASP A 883 13.39 -9.88 18.55
N LEU A 884 13.01 -9.61 19.81
CA LEU A 884 13.12 -8.28 20.42
C LEU A 884 14.52 -8.02 20.99
N TRP A 885 15.20 -9.08 21.43
CA TRP A 885 16.44 -8.97 22.19
C TRP A 885 17.64 -9.66 21.54
N GLU A 886 17.45 -10.46 20.48
CA GLU A 886 18.51 -11.18 19.76
C GLU A 886 19.73 -10.30 19.47
N MET A 887 19.58 -9.21 18.70
CA MET A 887 20.71 -8.33 18.32
C MET A 887 21.33 -7.59 19.53
N VAL A 888 20.53 -7.35 20.58
CA VAL A 888 20.98 -6.77 21.85
C VAL A 888 21.82 -7.79 22.62
N ALA A 889 21.45 -9.06 22.60
CA ALA A 889 22.16 -10.17 23.22
C ALA A 889 23.39 -10.62 22.42
N GLU A 890 23.37 -10.55 21.08
CA GLU A 890 24.54 -10.76 20.21
C GLU A 890 25.61 -9.72 20.57
N LYS A 891 25.27 -8.43 20.56
CA LYS A 891 26.17 -7.33 20.94
C LYS A 891 26.75 -7.49 22.36
N ALA A 892 25.96 -7.98 23.30
CA ALA A 892 26.41 -8.30 24.65
C ALA A 892 27.30 -9.56 24.72
N SER A 893 27.09 -10.54 23.83
CA SER A 893 27.90 -11.75 23.72
C SER A 893 29.27 -11.42 23.09
N ASP A 894 29.29 -10.65 22.01
CA ASP A 894 30.51 -10.08 21.39
C ASP A 894 31.36 -9.34 22.44
N TRP A 895 30.72 -8.52 23.29
CA TRP A 895 31.40 -7.83 24.38
C TRP A 895 31.97 -8.80 25.42
N LEU A 896 31.18 -9.81 25.83
CA LEU A 896 31.58 -10.80 26.83
C LEU A 896 32.77 -11.65 26.36
N GLU A 897 32.75 -12.11 25.11
CA GLU A 897 33.87 -12.81 24.45
C GLU A 897 35.12 -11.91 24.37
N GLY A 898 34.94 -10.60 24.18
CA GLY A 898 36.02 -9.61 24.22
C GLY A 898 36.62 -9.38 25.62
N GLN A 899 35.91 -9.71 26.70
CA GLN A 899 36.40 -9.56 28.08
C GLN A 899 36.98 -10.84 28.69
N THR A 900 36.51 -12.03 28.31
CA THR A 900 36.94 -13.29 28.96
C THR A 900 36.85 -14.52 28.05
N GLU A 901 37.88 -15.37 28.12
CA GLU A 901 37.91 -16.68 27.46
C GLU A 901 36.94 -17.70 28.10
N ASP A 902 36.49 -17.47 29.35
CA ASP A 902 35.56 -18.35 30.09
C ASP A 902 34.07 -18.01 29.85
N SER A 903 33.75 -17.25 28.79
CA SER A 903 32.41 -16.71 28.51
C SER A 903 31.30 -17.80 28.46
N GLU A 904 31.55 -18.92 27.77
CA GLU A 904 30.63 -20.07 27.70
C GLU A 904 30.39 -20.73 29.06
N LEU A 905 31.43 -20.82 29.89
CA LEU A 905 31.34 -21.43 31.23
C LEU A 905 30.52 -20.57 32.19
N LEU A 906 30.66 -19.24 32.11
CA LEU A 906 29.85 -18.30 32.89
C LEU A 906 28.38 -18.33 32.43
N MET A 907 28.13 -18.32 31.13
CA MET A 907 26.78 -18.41 30.56
C MET A 907 26.06 -19.72 30.94
N SER A 908 26.74 -20.86 30.87
CA SER A 908 26.13 -22.16 31.25
C SER A 908 25.73 -22.21 32.73
N LYS A 909 26.57 -21.69 33.63
CA LYS A 909 26.26 -21.58 35.06
C LYS A 909 25.07 -20.65 35.32
N ALA A 910 25.04 -19.47 34.70
CA ALA A 910 23.94 -18.53 34.90
C ALA A 910 22.60 -19.06 34.36
N MET A 911 22.58 -19.71 33.20
CA MET A 911 21.37 -20.37 32.69
C MET A 911 20.85 -21.44 33.66
N SER A 912 21.73 -22.21 34.30
CA SER A 912 21.33 -23.22 35.29
C SER A 912 20.62 -22.65 36.53
N ALA A 913 20.95 -21.41 36.93
CA ALA A 913 20.29 -20.72 38.04
C ALA A 913 18.87 -20.25 37.70
N PHE A 914 18.55 -20.03 36.41
CA PHE A 914 17.20 -19.68 35.95
C PHE A 914 16.32 -20.89 35.64
N THR A 915 16.89 -22.02 35.23
CA THR A 915 16.10 -23.26 34.97
C THR A 915 15.74 -24.03 36.23
N GLY A 916 16.33 -23.67 37.37
CA GLY A 916 16.34 -24.50 38.58
C GLY A 916 17.35 -25.64 38.45
N GLY A 917 18.18 -25.83 39.47
CA GLY A 917 19.14 -26.93 39.50
C GLY A 917 18.46 -28.30 39.50
N VAL A 918 19.03 -29.23 38.73
CA VAL A 918 18.76 -30.68 38.81
C VAL A 918 19.61 -31.29 39.93
#